data_AF-A0A7G2IRH3-F1
#
_entry.id   AF-A0A7G2IRH3-F1
#
_cell.length_a   1.000
_cell.length_b   1.000
_cell.length_c   1.000
_cell.angle_alpha   90.00
_cell.angle_beta   90.00
_cell.angle_gamma   90.00
#
_symmetry.space_group_name_H-M   'P 1'
#
loop_
_entity.id
_entity.type
_entity.pdbx_description
1 polymer ?
#
loop_
_entity_poly.entity_id
_entity_poly.type
_entity_poly.pdbx_seq_one_letter_code
_entity_poly.pdbx_strand_id
1 'polypeptide(L)'
;MWWRKKTPCSFDVSVWEFFWPFIAGAKLVMAEPEAHRDPLEMQQFFARYGVTTTHFVPSMLAAFVASLTPETARESCTSLKRVFCSGEALPADLCREWEQLTHAPLHNLYGPTEAAVDVSWYPAWGEDLAAVTGNSVPIGYPVWNTGLRILDAMMRPVPFGVAGDLYLTGIQLAQGYLGRPDLTASRFIADPFNVGERMYRTGDVARWLENGAVEYLGRSDDQLKIRGQRIELGEIDRVMQQLPDVEHAVAHACVFNQAAATGGDARQLVGYLVSQSGLPLDTAVLRERLREKLPAHMVPTVLLQLAELPLSANGKLDRKALPMPQLTSRVSGRAPRAGTETTIAQSFAALLDCEVNDVEADFFALGGHSLLAMKLAAQLSRIFERQVTPGQIMVASTVEQLSALLESNDDEQSQRLGFETLLPLRESHGPTLFCFHPASGFAWQFSVLSRYLSPQWSIMGIQSPRPDGPMQTAENLDSVCEHHLATLLSQQPHGPYYLLGYSLGGTLAQGIAARLHARGEMVAFLGLLDTWPPETQNWQEKEANGLDPAVLAEIEREREAFLAAQQGNASEALFNAIEGNYADAVRLLTTAHSVPFAGHATLFVAERTLVPGVSPERSWAPWISSLDVYRHDCAHVDIISPTAFEAIGPVINTLINKSV
;
A
#
# COMPACT_ATOMS: atom_id res chain seq x y z
N MET A 1 -8.56 -19.99 3.24
CA MET A 1 -7.11 -19.76 3.14
C MET A 1 -6.93 -18.45 2.39
N TRP A 2 -6.36 -17.45 3.04
CA TRP A 2 -6.24 -16.09 2.52
C TRP A 2 -4.78 -15.82 2.15
N TRP A 3 -4.56 -15.36 0.93
CA TRP A 3 -3.27 -15.09 0.32
C TRP A 3 -3.14 -13.61 0.09
N ARG A 4 -1.99 -13.04 0.42
CA ARG A 4 -1.70 -11.64 0.13
C ARG A 4 -1.00 -11.52 -1.22
N LYS A 5 -1.46 -10.58 -2.06
CA LYS A 5 -0.65 -10.00 -3.13
C LYS A 5 0.08 -8.78 -2.58
N LYS A 6 1.39 -8.93 -2.31
CA LYS A 6 2.28 -7.84 -1.88
C LYS A 6 3.29 -7.51 -2.98
N THR A 7 3.80 -8.54 -3.62
CA THR A 7 4.98 -8.43 -4.46
C THR A 7 4.61 -7.63 -5.73
N PRO A 8 5.37 -6.59 -6.11
CA PRO A 8 5.15 -5.88 -7.36
C PRO A 8 5.18 -6.86 -8.54
N CYS A 9 4.35 -6.62 -9.55
CA CYS A 9 4.25 -7.52 -10.72
C CYS A 9 5.54 -7.61 -11.55
N SER A 10 6.50 -6.71 -11.33
CA SER A 10 7.83 -6.75 -11.93
C SER A 10 8.76 -7.81 -11.33
N PHE A 11 8.41 -8.41 -10.19
CA PHE A 11 9.14 -9.53 -9.60
C PHE A 11 8.37 -10.83 -9.82
N ASP A 12 9.09 -11.86 -10.27
CA ASP A 12 8.57 -13.20 -10.56
C ASP A 12 7.96 -13.92 -9.35
N VAL A 13 8.39 -13.59 -8.11
CA VAL A 13 7.72 -14.04 -6.88
C VAL A 13 6.22 -13.73 -6.89
N SER A 14 5.79 -12.63 -7.54
CA SER A 14 4.36 -12.30 -7.66
C SER A 14 3.56 -13.36 -8.45
N VAL A 15 4.21 -14.15 -9.30
CA VAL A 15 3.55 -15.17 -10.13
C VAL A 15 2.85 -16.20 -9.26
N TRP A 16 3.50 -16.76 -8.25
CA TRP A 16 2.80 -17.72 -7.39
C TRP A 16 1.76 -17.05 -6.49
N GLU A 17 1.95 -15.78 -6.09
CA GLU A 17 0.89 -15.03 -5.39
C GLU A 17 -0.36 -14.89 -6.26
N PHE A 18 -0.20 -14.67 -7.58
CA PHE A 18 -1.29 -14.54 -8.54
C PHE A 18 -1.96 -15.86 -8.89
N PHE A 19 -1.26 -16.99 -8.92
CA PHE A 19 -1.83 -18.24 -9.48
C PHE A 19 -2.01 -19.37 -8.48
N TRP A 20 -1.11 -19.52 -7.49
CA TRP A 20 -1.20 -20.60 -6.50
C TRP A 20 -2.51 -20.63 -5.69
N PRO A 21 -3.06 -19.50 -5.20
CA PRO A 21 -4.34 -19.56 -4.48
C PRO A 21 -5.47 -20.19 -5.31
N PHE A 22 -5.55 -19.89 -6.60
CA PHE A 22 -6.67 -20.29 -7.45
C PHE A 22 -6.63 -21.77 -7.82
N ILE A 23 -5.45 -22.39 -7.91
CA ILE A 23 -5.35 -23.85 -8.09
C ILE A 23 -5.65 -24.64 -6.81
N ALA A 24 -5.67 -23.97 -5.65
CA ALA A 24 -5.98 -24.55 -4.35
C ALA A 24 -7.38 -24.18 -3.82
N GLY A 25 -8.20 -23.44 -4.58
CA GLY A 25 -9.50 -22.94 -4.15
C GLY A 25 -9.43 -21.90 -3.02
N ALA A 26 -8.29 -21.24 -2.87
CA ALA A 26 -8.05 -20.22 -1.86
C ALA A 26 -8.39 -18.81 -2.37
N LYS A 27 -8.44 -17.83 -1.46
CA LYS A 27 -8.75 -16.43 -1.79
C LYS A 27 -7.47 -15.59 -1.83
N LEU A 28 -7.31 -14.79 -2.87
CA LEU A 28 -6.30 -13.74 -2.98
C LEU A 28 -6.90 -12.40 -2.51
N VAL A 29 -6.16 -11.66 -1.68
CA VAL A 29 -6.47 -10.29 -1.26
C VAL A 29 -5.34 -9.36 -1.67
N MET A 30 -5.72 -8.22 -2.24
CA MET A 30 -4.79 -7.20 -2.77
C MET A 30 -4.44 -6.22 -1.65
N ALA A 31 -3.14 -6.00 -1.43
CA ALA A 31 -2.69 -4.89 -0.60
C ALA A 31 -2.83 -3.56 -1.37
N GLU A 32 -2.96 -2.47 -0.63
CA GLU A 32 -2.95 -1.11 -1.20
C GLU A 32 -1.61 -0.83 -1.92
N PRO A 33 -1.60 0.09 -2.91
CA PRO A 33 -0.36 0.55 -3.52
C PRO A 33 0.67 0.99 -2.47
N GLU A 34 1.94 0.67 -2.68
CA GLU A 34 3.06 1.01 -1.78
C GLU A 34 3.03 0.44 -0.34
N ALA A 35 1.92 -0.16 0.12
CA ALA A 35 1.81 -0.77 1.45
C ALA A 35 2.84 -1.89 1.70
N HIS A 36 3.39 -2.48 0.64
CA HIS A 36 4.49 -3.45 0.72
C HIS A 36 5.79 -2.89 1.33
N ARG A 37 5.90 -1.57 1.46
CA ARG A 37 7.04 -0.87 2.07
C ARG A 37 6.75 -0.42 3.50
N ASP A 38 5.53 -0.54 4.00
CA ASP A 38 5.17 -0.06 5.33
C ASP A 38 4.83 -1.26 6.24
N PRO A 39 5.68 -1.56 7.24
CA PRO A 39 5.41 -2.63 8.20
C PRO A 39 4.08 -2.48 8.96
N LEU A 40 3.66 -1.27 9.30
CA LEU A 40 2.43 -1.04 10.08
C LEU A 40 1.19 -1.30 9.22
N GLU A 41 1.16 -0.80 7.99
CA GLU A 41 0.11 -1.12 7.01
C GLU A 41 0.01 -2.63 6.77
N MET A 42 1.16 -3.33 6.70
CA MET A 42 1.15 -4.79 6.57
C MET A 42 0.56 -5.49 7.80
N GLN A 43 0.84 -5.02 9.01
CA GLN A 43 0.24 -5.58 10.24
C GLN A 43 -1.28 -5.40 10.22
N GLN A 44 -1.76 -4.19 9.90
CA GLN A 44 -3.19 -3.90 9.78
C GLN A 44 -3.85 -4.75 8.69
N PHE A 45 -3.19 -4.93 7.55
CA PHE A 45 -3.65 -5.77 6.45
C PHE A 45 -3.78 -7.24 6.87
N PHE A 46 -2.79 -7.78 7.59
CA PHE A 46 -2.84 -9.16 8.08
C PHE A 46 -3.97 -9.38 9.08
N ALA A 47 -4.14 -8.47 10.04
CA ALA A 47 -5.22 -8.51 11.02
C ALA A 47 -6.60 -8.44 10.33
N ARG A 48 -6.77 -7.47 9.42
CA ARG A 48 -8.05 -7.19 8.75
C ARG A 48 -8.53 -8.34 7.86
N TYR A 49 -7.62 -8.97 7.12
CA TYR A 49 -7.99 -10.02 6.15
C TYR A 49 -7.73 -11.43 6.64
N GLY A 50 -7.16 -11.62 7.84
CA GLY A 50 -6.81 -12.93 8.39
C GLY A 50 -5.87 -13.70 7.45
N VAL A 51 -4.80 -13.03 6.99
CA VAL A 51 -3.88 -13.57 5.98
C VAL A 51 -3.20 -14.83 6.51
N THR A 52 -3.25 -15.91 5.74
CA THR A 52 -2.68 -17.21 6.14
C THR A 52 -1.37 -17.56 5.44
N THR A 53 -1.11 -16.94 4.29
CA THR A 53 0.10 -17.19 3.51
C THR A 53 0.62 -15.91 2.87
N THR A 54 1.93 -15.68 3.00
CA THR A 54 2.58 -14.45 2.59
C THR A 54 4.06 -14.65 2.27
N HIS A 55 4.66 -13.67 1.58
CA HIS A 55 6.07 -13.61 1.25
C HIS A 55 6.76 -12.41 1.90
N PHE A 56 8.04 -12.58 2.25
CA PHE A 56 8.99 -11.53 2.56
C PHE A 56 10.30 -11.70 1.79
N VAL A 57 10.97 -10.58 1.52
CA VAL A 57 12.42 -10.58 1.28
C VAL A 57 13.11 -10.49 2.65
N PRO A 58 14.24 -11.16 2.92
CA PRO A 58 14.87 -11.16 4.25
C PRO A 58 15.08 -9.75 4.85
N SER A 59 15.52 -8.76 4.05
CA SER A 59 15.60 -7.37 4.50
C SER A 59 14.25 -6.80 4.94
N MET A 60 13.17 -7.08 4.21
CA MET A 60 11.83 -6.65 4.60
C MET A 60 11.31 -7.40 5.83
N LEU A 61 11.65 -8.68 5.98
CA LEU A 61 11.34 -9.44 7.19
C LEU A 61 12.01 -8.80 8.42
N ALA A 62 13.27 -8.37 8.30
CA ALA A 62 13.97 -7.68 9.38
C ALA A 62 13.30 -6.36 9.76
N ALA A 63 12.91 -5.52 8.78
CA ALA A 63 12.16 -4.29 9.07
C ALA A 63 10.78 -4.58 9.67
N PHE A 64 10.11 -5.63 9.21
CA PHE A 64 8.81 -6.04 9.75
C PHE A 64 8.94 -6.50 11.20
N VAL A 65 9.88 -7.39 11.50
CA VAL A 65 10.17 -7.87 12.87
C VAL A 65 10.56 -6.71 13.79
N ALA A 66 11.39 -5.77 13.32
CA ALA A 66 11.77 -4.59 14.10
C ALA A 66 10.59 -3.66 14.45
N SER A 67 9.46 -3.78 13.75
CA SER A 67 8.22 -3.04 14.04
C SER A 67 7.23 -3.80 14.92
N LEU A 68 7.51 -5.07 15.25
CA LEU A 68 6.64 -5.91 16.05
C LEU A 68 6.98 -5.80 17.54
N THR A 69 5.93 -5.87 18.36
CA THR A 69 6.01 -6.24 19.78
C THR A 69 5.31 -7.58 19.97
N PRO A 70 5.50 -8.28 21.10
CA PRO A 70 4.77 -9.53 21.37
C PRO A 70 3.24 -9.36 21.29
N GLU A 71 2.71 -8.19 21.65
CA GLU A 71 1.29 -7.85 21.57
C GLU A 71 0.86 -7.68 20.12
N THR A 72 1.54 -6.83 19.34
CA THR A 72 1.16 -6.58 17.94
C THR A 72 1.37 -7.82 17.07
N ALA A 73 2.35 -8.67 17.39
CA ALA A 73 2.53 -9.96 16.74
C ALA A 73 1.33 -10.88 16.97
N ARG A 74 0.78 -10.95 18.19
CA ARG A 74 -0.43 -11.74 18.49
C ARG A 74 -1.67 -11.17 17.80
N GLU A 75 -1.79 -9.86 17.67
CA GLU A 75 -2.93 -9.23 17.01
C GLU A 75 -2.89 -9.39 15.48
N SER A 76 -1.72 -9.19 14.87
CA SER A 76 -1.59 -9.12 13.41
C SER A 76 -1.15 -10.44 12.76
N CYS A 77 -0.29 -11.23 13.40
CA CYS A 77 0.41 -12.34 12.77
C CYS A 77 -0.18 -13.72 13.12
N THR A 78 -1.11 -13.83 14.08
CA THR A 78 -1.68 -15.12 14.55
C THR A 78 -2.37 -15.93 13.45
N SER A 79 -2.86 -15.29 12.39
CA SER A 79 -3.50 -15.98 11.26
C SER A 79 -2.50 -16.62 10.30
N LEU A 80 -1.21 -16.23 10.35
CA LEU A 80 -0.17 -16.70 9.44
C LEU A 80 0.16 -18.17 9.71
N LYS A 81 0.05 -19.00 8.66
CA LYS A 81 0.36 -20.44 8.72
C LYS A 81 1.59 -20.82 7.92
N ARG A 82 1.94 -20.02 6.91
CA ARG A 82 3.09 -20.24 6.03
C ARG A 82 3.65 -18.90 5.61
N VAL A 83 4.91 -18.66 5.93
CA VAL A 83 5.65 -17.49 5.49
C VAL A 83 6.83 -17.96 4.65
N PHE A 84 7.00 -17.34 3.49
CA PHE A 84 8.09 -17.66 2.57
C PHE A 84 9.08 -16.49 2.52
N CYS A 85 10.37 -16.82 2.55
CA CYS A 85 11.46 -15.88 2.34
C CYS A 85 12.28 -16.28 1.14
N SER A 86 12.55 -15.33 0.23
CA SER A 86 13.46 -15.55 -0.89
C SER A 86 14.04 -14.23 -1.41
N GLY A 87 15.05 -14.33 -2.28
CA GLY A 87 15.68 -13.18 -2.93
C GLY A 87 16.98 -12.70 -2.26
N GLU A 88 17.27 -13.07 -1.01
CA GLU A 88 18.54 -12.78 -0.34
C GLU A 88 18.97 -13.97 0.52
N ALA A 89 20.21 -13.97 1.00
CA ALA A 89 20.62 -14.90 2.04
C ALA A 89 19.79 -14.63 3.31
N LEU A 90 19.12 -15.66 3.83
CA LEU A 90 18.21 -15.54 4.97
C LEU A 90 19.00 -15.74 6.28
N PRO A 91 19.13 -14.72 7.15
CA PRO A 91 19.87 -14.85 8.41
C PRO A 91 19.18 -15.80 9.39
N ALA A 92 19.95 -16.71 10.01
CA ALA A 92 19.40 -17.68 10.95
C ALA A 92 18.84 -17.01 12.21
N ASP A 93 19.50 -15.96 12.72
CA ASP A 93 19.04 -15.25 13.92
C ASP A 93 17.71 -14.53 13.70
N LEU A 94 17.50 -13.94 12.51
CA LEU A 94 16.23 -13.33 12.13
C LEU A 94 15.09 -14.36 12.12
N CYS A 95 15.38 -15.59 11.67
CA CYS A 95 14.38 -16.67 11.67
C CYS A 95 14.03 -17.10 13.10
N ARG A 96 15.01 -17.16 14.00
CA ARG A 96 14.79 -17.50 15.42
C ARG A 96 13.97 -16.43 16.12
N GLU A 97 14.25 -15.15 15.84
CA GLU A 97 13.46 -14.03 16.35
C GLU A 97 12.01 -14.08 15.84
N TRP A 98 11.83 -14.30 14.53
CA TRP A 98 10.51 -14.50 13.92
C TRP A 98 9.73 -15.65 14.57
N GLU A 99 10.39 -16.80 14.77
CA GLU A 99 9.79 -17.99 15.40
C GLU A 99 9.37 -17.73 16.85
N GLN A 100 10.18 -17.00 17.61
CA GLN A 100 9.87 -16.63 18.99
C GLN A 100 8.70 -15.63 19.09
N LEU A 101 8.62 -14.66 18.18
CA LEU A 101 7.59 -13.62 18.20
C LEU A 101 6.24 -14.11 17.67
N THR A 102 6.24 -14.96 16.64
CA THR A 102 5.01 -15.29 15.89
C THR A 102 4.62 -16.76 15.94
N HIS A 103 5.57 -17.66 16.17
CA HIS A 103 5.43 -19.12 16.03
C HIS A 103 4.94 -19.58 14.64
N ALA A 104 4.91 -18.71 13.64
CA ALA A 104 4.45 -19.04 12.31
C ALA A 104 5.56 -19.74 11.50
N PRO A 105 5.28 -20.89 10.85
CA PRO A 105 6.25 -21.59 10.02
C PRO A 105 6.86 -20.71 8.93
N LEU A 106 8.19 -20.66 8.89
CA LEU A 106 8.98 -19.88 7.93
C LEU A 106 9.75 -20.81 7.00
N HIS A 107 9.75 -20.52 5.71
CA HIS A 107 10.41 -21.35 4.70
C HIS A 107 11.37 -20.50 3.88
N ASN A 108 12.62 -20.96 3.75
CA ASN A 108 13.60 -20.36 2.86
C ASN A 108 13.44 -20.96 1.46
N LEU A 109 13.26 -20.12 0.45
CA LEU A 109 13.21 -20.51 -0.95
C LEU A 109 14.32 -19.80 -1.73
N TYR A 110 14.80 -20.44 -2.78
CA TYR A 110 15.83 -19.87 -3.64
C TYR A 110 15.55 -20.23 -5.09
N GLY A 111 15.64 -19.24 -5.97
CA GLY A 111 15.82 -19.44 -7.40
C GLY A 111 16.15 -18.13 -8.11
N PRO A 112 16.84 -18.20 -9.26
CA PRO A 112 16.90 -17.10 -10.21
C PRO A 112 15.65 -17.07 -11.10
N THR A 113 15.36 -15.91 -11.67
CA THR A 113 14.25 -15.73 -12.62
C THR A 113 14.33 -16.65 -13.83
N GLU A 114 15.56 -16.95 -14.27
CA GLU A 114 15.86 -17.88 -15.35
C GLU A 114 15.49 -19.34 -15.06
N ALA A 115 15.06 -19.65 -13.84
CA ALA A 115 14.55 -20.96 -13.46
C ALA A 115 13.18 -20.86 -12.76
N ALA A 116 12.34 -19.95 -13.23
CA ALA A 116 10.94 -19.75 -12.84
C ALA A 116 10.70 -19.72 -11.32
N VAL A 117 10.98 -18.55 -10.73
CA VAL A 117 10.73 -18.23 -9.32
C VAL A 117 11.69 -18.91 -8.35
N ASP A 118 11.41 -20.14 -7.90
CA ASP A 118 12.17 -20.82 -6.85
C ASP A 118 12.46 -22.28 -7.24
N VAL A 119 13.72 -22.70 -7.16
CA VAL A 119 14.23 -24.03 -7.52
C VAL A 119 14.60 -24.91 -6.34
N SER A 120 14.77 -24.34 -5.16
CA SER A 120 15.08 -25.08 -3.94
C SER A 120 14.34 -24.54 -2.73
N TRP A 121 14.20 -25.39 -1.71
CA TRP A 121 13.46 -25.09 -0.49
C TRP A 121 14.16 -25.66 0.74
N TYR A 122 14.05 -24.95 1.86
CA TYR A 122 14.52 -25.40 3.18
C TYR A 122 13.59 -24.89 4.31
N PRO A 123 13.29 -25.70 5.34
CA PRO A 123 12.59 -25.23 6.53
C PRO A 123 13.44 -24.22 7.32
N ALA A 124 12.89 -23.05 7.62
CA ALA A 124 13.55 -22.00 8.40
C ALA A 124 12.88 -21.79 9.76
N TRP A 125 12.43 -22.89 10.39
CA TRP A 125 11.79 -22.94 11.70
C TRP A 125 12.01 -24.32 12.33
N GLY A 126 11.74 -24.46 13.63
CA GLY A 126 11.75 -25.73 14.35
C GLY A 126 13.13 -26.38 14.47
N GLU A 127 13.16 -27.71 14.46
CA GLU A 127 14.39 -28.50 14.64
C GLU A 127 15.43 -28.23 13.54
N ASP A 128 14.98 -28.03 12.30
CA ASP A 128 15.86 -27.73 11.16
C ASP A 128 16.58 -26.40 11.36
N LEU A 129 15.89 -25.36 11.87
CA LEU A 129 16.50 -24.07 12.19
C LEU A 129 17.44 -24.17 13.40
N ALA A 130 17.06 -24.96 14.42
CA ALA A 130 17.90 -25.19 15.59
C ALA A 130 19.22 -25.90 15.23
N ALA A 131 19.21 -26.75 14.20
CA ALA A 131 20.37 -27.44 13.68
C ALA A 131 21.31 -26.57 12.81
N VAL A 132 20.89 -25.36 12.41
CA VAL A 132 21.73 -24.44 11.60
C VAL A 132 22.84 -23.85 12.47
N THR A 133 24.09 -24.23 12.16
CA THR A 133 25.31 -23.72 12.82
C THR A 133 25.92 -22.50 12.13
N GLY A 134 25.59 -22.27 10.85
CA GLY A 134 26.04 -21.11 10.08
C GLY A 134 25.20 -19.85 10.33
N ASN A 135 25.64 -18.73 9.76
CA ASN A 135 24.96 -17.43 9.89
C ASN A 135 23.71 -17.31 8.99
N SER A 136 23.60 -18.15 7.96
CA SER A 136 22.50 -18.12 7.00
C SER A 136 21.83 -19.48 6.91
N VAL A 137 20.50 -19.47 6.75
CA VAL A 137 19.71 -20.66 6.51
C VAL A 137 20.08 -21.24 5.12
N PRO A 138 20.34 -22.56 5.00
CA PRO A 138 20.60 -23.21 3.72
C PRO A 138 19.49 -22.93 2.70
N ILE A 139 19.84 -22.91 1.41
CA ILE A 139 18.86 -22.87 0.31
C ILE A 139 18.21 -24.24 0.07
N GLY A 140 18.78 -25.29 0.66
CA GLY A 140 18.13 -26.57 0.88
C GLY A 140 18.17 -27.53 -0.30
N TYR A 141 17.02 -28.12 -0.61
CA TYR A 141 16.87 -29.24 -1.52
C TYR A 141 16.13 -28.83 -2.79
N PRO A 142 16.39 -29.47 -3.95
CA PRO A 142 15.67 -29.17 -5.18
C PRO A 142 14.15 -29.40 -5.06
N VAL A 143 13.38 -28.62 -5.81
CA VAL A 143 11.96 -28.86 -6.07
C VAL A 143 11.77 -29.98 -7.11
N TRP A 144 10.50 -30.32 -7.39
CA TRP A 144 10.16 -31.37 -8.36
C TRP A 144 10.74 -31.11 -9.75
N ASN A 145 11.27 -32.17 -10.37
CA ASN A 145 11.79 -32.16 -11.74
C ASN A 145 12.91 -31.14 -12.01
N THR A 146 13.60 -30.72 -10.94
CA THR A 146 14.69 -29.75 -10.97
C THR A 146 15.92 -30.35 -10.28
N GLY A 147 17.11 -30.10 -10.83
CA GLY A 147 18.37 -30.59 -10.29
C GLY A 147 19.34 -29.46 -9.98
N LEU A 148 19.99 -29.52 -8.83
CA LEU A 148 21.08 -28.61 -8.45
C LEU A 148 22.43 -29.31 -8.67
N ARG A 149 23.39 -28.61 -9.25
CA ARG A 149 24.77 -29.11 -9.40
C ARG A 149 25.78 -28.07 -8.99
N ILE A 150 26.73 -28.48 -8.17
CA ILE A 150 27.82 -27.62 -7.70
C ILE A 150 29.10 -28.12 -8.35
N LEU A 151 29.66 -27.32 -9.24
CA LEU A 151 30.77 -27.72 -10.11
C LEU A 151 32.01 -26.84 -9.88
N ASP A 152 33.18 -27.42 -10.13
CA ASP A 152 34.43 -26.66 -10.17
C ASP A 152 34.61 -25.93 -11.51
N ALA A 153 35.71 -25.18 -11.64
CA ALA A 153 36.07 -24.45 -12.85
C ALA A 153 36.28 -25.35 -14.10
N MET A 154 36.36 -26.67 -13.91
CA MET A 154 36.54 -27.67 -14.97
C MET A 154 35.25 -28.46 -15.24
N MET A 155 34.08 -27.98 -14.77
CA MET A 155 32.76 -28.63 -14.89
C MET A 155 32.66 -30.00 -14.19
N ARG A 156 33.45 -30.24 -13.14
CA ARG A 156 33.41 -31.49 -12.36
C ARG A 156 32.66 -31.28 -11.05
N PRO A 157 31.86 -32.25 -10.58
CA PRO A 157 31.17 -32.13 -9.29
C PRO A 157 32.17 -31.99 -8.15
N VAL A 158 31.92 -31.02 -7.26
CA VAL A 158 32.76 -30.82 -6.07
C VAL A 158 32.36 -31.78 -4.93
N PRO A 159 33.29 -32.18 -4.04
CA PRO A 159 32.96 -32.93 -2.83
C PRO A 159 32.07 -32.12 -1.85
N PHE A 160 31.46 -32.83 -0.90
CA PHE A 160 30.73 -32.20 0.22
C PHE A 160 31.64 -31.21 0.98
N GLY A 161 31.06 -30.06 1.37
CA GLY A 161 31.76 -28.99 2.08
C GLY A 161 32.63 -28.07 1.20
N VAL A 162 32.92 -28.45 -0.06
CA VAL A 162 33.74 -27.66 -0.98
C VAL A 162 32.86 -26.67 -1.75
N ALA A 163 33.30 -25.42 -1.82
CA ALA A 163 32.63 -24.39 -2.59
C ALA A 163 32.83 -24.60 -4.11
N GLY A 164 31.76 -24.39 -4.88
CA GLY A 164 31.80 -24.40 -6.34
C GLY A 164 30.68 -23.55 -6.94
N ASP A 165 30.72 -23.41 -8.26
CA ASP A 165 29.71 -22.69 -9.03
C ASP A 165 28.42 -23.51 -9.07
N LEU A 166 27.29 -22.86 -8.77
CA LEU A 166 25.96 -23.47 -8.81
C LEU A 166 25.38 -23.44 -10.23
N TYR A 167 24.85 -24.58 -10.64
CA TYR A 167 24.17 -24.78 -11.90
C TYR A 167 22.80 -25.44 -11.68
N LEU A 168 21.84 -25.07 -12.52
CA LEU A 168 20.47 -25.53 -12.45
C LEU A 168 20.10 -26.35 -13.69
N THR A 169 19.33 -27.40 -13.49
CA THR A 169 18.87 -28.31 -14.55
C THR A 169 17.40 -28.65 -14.36
N GLY A 170 16.77 -29.15 -15.42
CA GLY A 170 15.41 -29.69 -15.38
C GLY A 170 14.38 -28.80 -16.05
N ILE A 171 13.11 -29.17 -15.87
CA ILE A 171 11.98 -28.63 -16.65
C ILE A 171 11.70 -27.15 -16.40
N GLN A 172 12.17 -26.64 -15.25
CA GLN A 172 11.87 -25.30 -14.78
C GLN A 172 12.76 -24.21 -15.42
N LEU A 173 13.77 -24.61 -16.20
CA LEU A 173 14.62 -23.67 -16.92
C LEU A 173 13.80 -22.83 -17.92
N ALA A 174 14.10 -21.53 -17.95
CA ALA A 174 13.51 -20.62 -18.91
C ALA A 174 13.86 -21.03 -20.35
N GLN A 175 13.05 -20.53 -21.29
CA GLN A 175 13.30 -20.70 -22.71
C GLN A 175 14.63 -20.03 -23.12
N GLY A 176 14.90 -18.84 -22.58
CA GLY A 176 16.11 -18.05 -22.80
C GLY A 176 15.84 -16.55 -22.59
N TYR A 177 16.79 -15.72 -22.98
CA TYR A 177 16.61 -14.26 -22.98
C TYR A 177 15.98 -13.80 -24.30
N LEU A 178 14.90 -13.01 -24.21
CA LEU A 178 14.13 -12.55 -25.36
C LEU A 178 15.00 -11.74 -26.34
N GLY A 179 15.08 -12.18 -27.59
CA GLY A 179 15.85 -11.50 -28.65
C GLY A 179 17.37 -11.47 -28.45
N ARG A 180 17.90 -12.24 -27.48
CA ARG A 180 19.32 -12.23 -27.10
C ARG A 180 19.93 -13.64 -27.14
N PRO A 181 20.16 -14.20 -28.35
CA PRO A 181 20.73 -15.53 -28.49
C PRO A 181 22.17 -15.61 -27.96
N ASP A 182 22.91 -14.52 -28.02
CA ASP A 182 24.27 -14.37 -27.47
C ASP A 182 24.31 -14.62 -25.97
N LEU A 183 23.45 -13.93 -25.20
CA LEU A 183 23.35 -14.11 -23.75
C LEU A 183 22.76 -15.49 -23.40
N THR A 184 21.78 -15.94 -24.20
CA THR A 184 21.14 -17.24 -23.97
C THR A 184 22.16 -18.37 -24.09
N ALA A 185 22.95 -18.40 -25.17
CA ALA A 185 23.97 -19.44 -25.37
C ALA A 185 25.10 -19.36 -24.33
N SER A 186 25.39 -18.19 -23.79
CA SER A 186 26.41 -17.98 -22.75
C SER A 186 25.97 -18.46 -21.36
N ARG A 187 24.69 -18.28 -21.00
CA ARG A 187 24.15 -18.62 -19.67
C ARG A 187 23.41 -19.96 -19.61
N PHE A 188 22.78 -20.39 -20.70
CA PHE A 188 22.12 -21.70 -20.83
C PHE A 188 23.00 -22.62 -21.68
N ILE A 189 23.93 -23.29 -21.01
CA ILE A 189 24.97 -24.11 -21.63
C ILE A 189 24.52 -25.57 -21.77
N ALA A 190 25.32 -26.37 -22.49
CA ALA A 190 25.10 -27.81 -22.57
C ALA A 190 25.32 -28.49 -21.21
N ASP A 191 24.48 -29.46 -20.88
CA ASP A 191 24.65 -30.31 -19.72
C ASP A 191 25.64 -31.46 -20.02
N PRO A 192 26.84 -31.51 -19.40
CA PRO A 192 27.79 -32.60 -19.64
C PRO A 192 27.39 -33.93 -18.97
N PHE A 193 26.40 -33.94 -18.07
CA PHE A 193 25.92 -35.12 -17.36
C PHE A 193 24.61 -35.66 -17.91
N ASN A 194 23.93 -34.93 -18.80
CA ASN A 194 22.70 -35.36 -19.43
C ASN A 194 22.68 -34.95 -20.92
N VAL A 195 22.84 -35.95 -21.80
CA VAL A 195 23.03 -35.73 -23.22
C VAL A 195 21.78 -35.09 -23.85
N GLY A 196 21.98 -33.94 -24.50
CA GLY A 196 20.92 -33.21 -25.20
C GLY A 196 20.18 -32.19 -24.33
N GLU A 197 20.41 -32.20 -23.01
CA GLU A 197 19.80 -31.26 -22.08
C GLU A 197 20.61 -29.98 -21.90
N ARG A 198 19.94 -28.96 -21.37
CA ARG A 198 20.56 -27.67 -21.02
C ARG A 198 20.76 -27.55 -19.51
N MET A 199 21.74 -26.74 -19.15
CA MET A 199 22.06 -26.38 -17.78
C MET A 199 22.24 -24.86 -17.69
N TYR A 200 21.67 -24.23 -16.67
CA TYR A 200 21.77 -22.79 -16.45
C TYR A 200 22.87 -22.45 -15.45
N ARG A 201 23.75 -21.50 -15.79
CA ARG A 201 24.85 -21.01 -14.96
C ARG A 201 24.42 -19.79 -14.15
N THR A 202 24.21 -19.95 -12.84
CA THR A 202 23.63 -18.91 -11.96
C THR A 202 24.60 -17.76 -11.65
N GLY A 203 25.91 -18.06 -11.63
CA GLY A 203 26.93 -17.15 -11.07
C GLY A 203 26.96 -17.11 -9.55
N ASP A 204 26.15 -17.94 -8.87
CA ASP A 204 26.18 -18.12 -7.42
C ASP A 204 27.21 -19.19 -7.05
N VAL A 205 27.87 -18.99 -5.91
CA VAL A 205 28.80 -19.93 -5.30
C VAL A 205 28.09 -20.60 -4.12
N ALA A 206 28.13 -21.92 -4.08
CA ALA A 206 27.44 -22.72 -3.07
C ALA A 206 28.26 -23.95 -2.68
N ARG A 207 27.82 -24.68 -1.64
CA ARG A 207 28.36 -25.99 -1.26
C ARG A 207 27.29 -26.91 -0.71
N TRP A 208 27.53 -28.21 -0.78
CA TRP A 208 26.70 -29.21 -0.10
C TRP A 208 27.12 -29.36 1.36
N LEU A 209 26.14 -29.37 2.26
CA LEU A 209 26.29 -29.76 3.66
C LEU A 209 26.17 -31.27 3.81
N GLU A 210 26.65 -31.83 4.93
CA GLU A 210 26.64 -33.28 5.18
C GLU A 210 25.23 -33.89 5.15
N ASN A 211 24.21 -33.11 5.52
CA ASN A 211 22.80 -33.52 5.44
C ASN A 211 22.21 -33.48 4.00
N GLY A 212 23.01 -33.09 3.01
CA GLY A 212 22.58 -32.97 1.62
C GLY A 212 21.87 -31.66 1.29
N ALA A 213 21.76 -30.72 2.22
CA ALA A 213 21.25 -29.38 1.92
C ALA A 213 22.32 -28.53 1.22
N VAL A 214 21.91 -27.62 0.33
CA VAL A 214 22.83 -26.65 -0.27
C VAL A 214 22.90 -25.39 0.59
N GLU A 215 24.11 -24.94 0.90
CA GLU A 215 24.39 -23.65 1.52
C GLU A 215 24.88 -22.65 0.46
N TYR A 216 24.26 -21.47 0.42
CA TYR A 216 24.67 -20.35 -0.43
C TYR A 216 25.82 -19.58 0.22
N LEU A 217 26.88 -19.30 -0.54
CA LEU A 217 28.09 -18.64 -0.05
C LEU A 217 28.31 -17.24 -0.64
N GLY A 218 27.73 -16.94 -1.80
CA GLY A 218 27.91 -15.66 -2.46
C GLY A 218 27.82 -15.75 -3.98
N ARG A 219 28.51 -14.85 -4.66
CA ARG A 219 28.56 -14.77 -6.13
C ARG A 219 29.98 -14.78 -6.66
N SER A 220 30.15 -15.34 -7.84
CA SER A 220 31.42 -15.37 -8.59
C SER A 220 31.60 -14.16 -9.51
N ASP A 221 30.54 -13.38 -9.74
CA ASP A 221 30.51 -12.21 -10.62
C ASP A 221 30.12 -10.92 -9.87
N ASP A 222 30.13 -9.77 -10.57
CA ASP A 222 29.87 -8.43 -10.01
C ASP A 222 28.37 -8.13 -9.79
N GLN A 223 27.49 -9.08 -10.08
CA GLN A 223 26.05 -8.91 -9.86
C GLN A 223 25.77 -8.86 -8.36
N LEU A 224 24.88 -7.98 -7.94
CA LEU A 224 24.50 -7.82 -6.55
C LEU A 224 23.00 -8.04 -6.36
N LYS A 225 22.63 -8.47 -5.16
CA LYS A 225 21.25 -8.36 -4.67
C LYS A 225 21.26 -7.35 -3.53
N ILE A 226 20.62 -6.20 -3.73
CA ILE A 226 20.47 -5.17 -2.71
C ILE A 226 19.00 -5.08 -2.32
N ARG A 227 18.67 -5.44 -1.07
CA ARG A 227 17.28 -5.47 -0.57
C ARG A 227 16.35 -6.29 -1.48
N GLY A 228 16.86 -7.43 -1.97
CA GLY A 228 16.17 -8.34 -2.90
C GLY A 228 16.12 -7.89 -4.37
N GLN A 229 16.65 -6.72 -4.70
CA GLN A 229 16.70 -6.22 -6.08
C GLN A 229 17.98 -6.68 -6.76
N ARG A 230 17.84 -7.31 -7.93
CA ARG A 230 18.96 -7.71 -8.79
C ARG A 230 19.54 -6.48 -9.47
N ILE A 231 20.83 -6.22 -9.25
CA ILE A 231 21.53 -5.06 -9.79
C ILE A 231 22.80 -5.55 -10.50
N GLU A 232 22.95 -5.14 -11.76
CA GLU A 232 24.15 -5.35 -12.57
C GLU A 232 25.01 -4.08 -12.53
N LEU A 233 26.08 -4.08 -11.73
CA LEU A 233 26.93 -2.88 -11.59
C LEU A 233 27.51 -2.41 -12.93
N GLY A 234 27.86 -3.36 -13.81
CA GLY A 234 28.38 -3.04 -15.14
C GLY A 234 27.40 -2.31 -16.05
N GLU A 235 26.09 -2.39 -15.81
CA GLU A 235 25.11 -1.56 -16.52
C GLU A 235 25.20 -0.10 -16.05
N ILE A 236 25.25 0.11 -14.74
CA ILE A 236 25.40 1.43 -14.13
C ILE A 236 26.72 2.07 -14.61
N ASP A 237 27.82 1.31 -14.61
CA ASP A 237 29.13 1.75 -15.11
C ASP A 237 29.03 2.29 -16.54
N ARG A 238 28.41 1.53 -17.45
CA ARG A 238 28.27 1.92 -18.86
C ARG A 238 27.42 3.18 -19.02
N VAL A 239 26.32 3.30 -18.27
CA VAL A 239 25.45 4.49 -18.37
C VAL A 239 26.16 5.73 -17.80
N MET A 240 26.88 5.59 -16.69
CA MET A 240 27.70 6.68 -16.14
C MET A 240 28.83 7.10 -17.09
N GLN A 241 29.50 6.15 -17.74
CA GLN A 241 30.55 6.44 -18.74
C GLN A 241 30.03 7.15 -19.99
N GLN A 242 28.72 7.09 -20.28
CA GLN A 242 28.10 7.82 -21.40
C GLN A 242 27.70 9.26 -21.05
N LEU A 243 27.92 9.69 -19.81
CA LEU A 243 27.63 11.06 -19.40
C LEU A 243 28.65 12.05 -19.99
N PRO A 244 28.25 13.33 -20.20
CA PRO A 244 29.17 14.34 -20.71
C PRO A 244 30.40 14.50 -19.81
N ASP A 245 31.58 14.60 -20.44
CA ASP A 245 32.88 14.84 -19.78
C ASP A 245 33.33 13.76 -18.78
N VAL A 246 32.77 12.55 -18.83
CA VAL A 246 33.20 11.41 -18.00
C VAL A 246 34.14 10.50 -18.79
N GLU A 247 35.38 10.33 -18.32
CA GLU A 247 36.37 9.42 -18.94
C GLU A 247 36.23 7.99 -18.40
N HIS A 248 36.11 7.87 -17.07
CA HIS A 248 35.93 6.60 -16.39
C HIS A 248 34.85 6.73 -15.31
N ALA A 249 34.06 5.67 -15.16
CA ALA A 249 33.11 5.56 -14.06
C ALA A 249 33.00 4.13 -13.54
N VAL A 250 32.80 4.02 -12.22
CA VAL A 250 32.67 2.75 -11.49
C VAL A 250 31.61 2.88 -10.41
N ALA A 251 30.64 1.97 -10.40
CA ALA A 251 29.66 1.78 -9.36
C ALA A 251 30.19 0.79 -8.31
N HIS A 252 29.97 1.11 -7.05
CA HIS A 252 30.31 0.25 -5.92
C HIS A 252 29.18 0.27 -4.90
N ALA A 253 28.86 -0.90 -4.34
CA ALA A 253 27.90 -1.01 -3.25
C ALA A 253 28.65 -1.10 -1.92
N CYS A 254 28.42 -0.14 -1.03
CA CYS A 254 29.07 -0.10 0.28
C CYS A 254 28.13 0.41 1.38
N VAL A 255 28.49 0.13 2.63
CA VAL A 255 27.88 0.74 3.80
C VAL A 255 28.82 1.85 4.26
N PHE A 256 28.48 3.09 3.94
CA PHE A 256 29.30 4.26 4.33
C PHE A 256 28.81 4.94 5.61
N ASN A 257 27.64 4.57 6.13
CA ASN A 257 27.19 4.88 7.48
C ASN A 257 26.96 3.59 8.28
N GLN A 258 27.85 3.29 9.24
CA GLN A 258 27.75 2.08 10.06
C GLN A 258 26.59 2.13 11.06
N ALA A 259 26.19 3.32 11.52
CA ALA A 259 25.08 3.47 12.46
C ALA A 259 23.72 3.12 11.83
N ALA A 260 23.60 3.26 10.50
CA ALA A 260 22.40 2.90 9.75
C ALA A 260 22.17 1.37 9.66
N ALA A 261 23.17 0.54 9.96
CA ALA A 261 23.11 -0.91 9.83
C ALA A 261 22.33 -1.59 10.98
N THR A 262 21.01 -1.42 10.98
CA THR A 262 20.11 -1.90 12.05
C THR A 262 19.46 -3.27 11.77
N GLY A 263 20.06 -4.08 10.89
CA GLY A 263 19.54 -5.35 10.39
C GLY A 263 19.08 -5.29 8.92
N GLY A 264 19.26 -6.38 8.16
CA GLY A 264 19.03 -6.42 6.71
C GLY A 264 20.16 -5.82 5.88
N ASP A 265 19.95 -5.63 4.57
CA ASP A 265 20.96 -5.09 3.67
C ASP A 265 20.99 -3.56 3.62
N ALA A 266 21.98 -2.98 4.33
CA ALA A 266 22.22 -1.54 4.42
C ALA A 266 23.07 -0.96 3.29
N ARG A 267 23.55 -1.78 2.33
CA ARG A 267 24.43 -1.29 1.25
C ARG A 267 23.71 -0.25 0.37
N GLN A 268 24.45 0.77 0.00
CA GLN A 268 24.05 1.83 -0.92
C GLN A 268 24.98 1.85 -2.13
N LEU A 269 24.47 2.30 -3.27
CA LEU A 269 25.26 2.47 -4.48
C LEU A 269 25.98 3.82 -4.47
N VAL A 270 27.28 3.80 -4.69
CA VAL A 270 28.15 4.97 -4.86
C VAL A 270 28.78 4.90 -6.24
N GLY A 271 28.69 5.99 -7.00
CA GLY A 271 29.32 6.13 -8.31
C GLY A 271 30.59 6.97 -8.21
N TYR A 272 31.71 6.45 -8.68
CA TYR A 272 32.98 7.15 -8.75
C TYR A 272 33.24 7.56 -10.19
N LEU A 273 33.54 8.84 -10.43
CA LEU A 273 33.74 9.40 -11.77
C LEU A 273 35.11 10.06 -11.88
N VAL A 274 35.72 9.97 -13.05
CA VAL A 274 36.91 10.73 -13.46
C VAL A 274 36.53 11.56 -14.68
N SER A 275 36.84 12.86 -14.66
CA SER A 275 36.50 13.76 -15.78
C SER A 275 37.53 13.68 -16.90
N GLN A 276 37.06 13.72 -18.14
CA GLN A 276 37.93 13.72 -19.32
C GLN A 276 38.70 15.02 -19.47
N SER A 277 38.06 16.15 -19.15
CA SER A 277 38.69 17.48 -19.19
C SER A 277 39.57 17.80 -17.97
N GLY A 278 39.49 17.00 -16.91
CA GLY A 278 40.05 17.32 -15.59
C GLY A 278 39.31 18.44 -14.84
N LEU A 279 38.20 18.96 -15.39
CA LEU A 279 37.37 19.96 -14.72
C LEU A 279 36.42 19.33 -13.71
N PRO A 280 35.89 20.12 -12.74
CA PRO A 280 34.85 19.65 -11.84
C PRO A 280 33.59 19.22 -12.58
N LEU A 281 33.06 18.06 -12.22
CA LEU A 281 31.78 17.55 -12.73
C LEU A 281 30.65 18.05 -11.83
N ASP A 282 29.55 18.48 -12.44
CA ASP A 282 28.31 18.78 -11.72
C ASP A 282 27.58 17.47 -11.38
N THR A 283 27.93 16.89 -10.23
CA THR A 283 27.40 15.59 -9.80
C THR A 283 25.88 15.61 -9.58
N ALA A 284 25.28 16.75 -9.26
CA ALA A 284 23.83 16.88 -9.12
C ALA A 284 23.14 16.72 -10.49
N VAL A 285 23.58 17.47 -11.50
CA VAL A 285 23.06 17.38 -12.88
C VAL A 285 23.31 15.99 -13.47
N LEU A 286 24.48 15.40 -13.21
CA LEU A 286 24.79 14.05 -13.67
C LEU A 286 23.84 13.00 -13.05
N ARG A 287 23.51 13.14 -11.76
CA ARG A 287 22.57 12.24 -11.08
C ARG A 287 21.16 12.34 -11.66
N GLU A 288 20.67 13.53 -12.00
CA GLU A 288 19.36 13.68 -12.67
C GLU A 288 19.35 12.99 -14.05
N ARG A 289 20.43 13.13 -14.84
CA ARG A 289 20.55 12.42 -16.13
C ARG A 289 20.56 10.90 -15.97
N LEU A 290 21.10 10.37 -14.86
CA LEU A 290 21.04 8.95 -14.55
C LEU A 290 19.61 8.49 -14.25
N ARG A 291 18.80 9.30 -13.56
CA ARG A 291 17.39 8.99 -13.26
C ARG A 291 16.53 8.85 -14.51
N GLU A 292 16.87 9.54 -15.60
CA GLU A 292 16.17 9.42 -16.88
C GLU A 292 16.47 8.11 -17.61
N LYS A 293 17.59 7.46 -17.31
CA LYS A 293 18.11 6.29 -18.05
C LYS A 293 18.09 4.99 -17.26
N LEU A 294 18.24 5.06 -15.94
CA LEU A 294 18.31 3.91 -15.05
C LEU A 294 17.04 3.79 -14.20
N PRO A 295 16.61 2.57 -13.85
CA PRO A 295 15.62 2.38 -12.80
C PRO A 295 16.06 3.07 -11.50
N ALA A 296 15.10 3.63 -10.75
CA ALA A 296 15.39 4.44 -9.57
C ALA A 296 16.33 3.78 -8.54
N HIS A 297 16.24 2.45 -8.37
CA HIS A 297 17.06 1.70 -7.43
C HIS A 297 18.48 1.37 -7.93
N MET A 298 18.77 1.58 -9.22
CA MET A 298 20.09 1.43 -9.83
C MET A 298 20.85 2.76 -9.93
N VAL A 299 20.19 3.88 -9.65
CA VAL A 299 20.85 5.19 -9.62
C VAL A 299 21.72 5.28 -8.35
N PRO A 300 23.03 5.57 -8.47
CA PRO A 300 23.87 5.77 -7.29
C PRO A 300 23.36 6.92 -6.42
N THR A 301 23.31 6.67 -5.12
CA THR A 301 22.86 7.64 -4.10
C THR A 301 23.82 8.81 -4.02
N VAL A 302 25.12 8.53 -4.13
CA VAL A 302 26.21 9.51 -4.08
C VAL A 302 27.09 9.34 -5.33
N LEU A 303 27.46 10.46 -5.95
CA LEU A 303 28.47 10.53 -7.00
C LEU A 303 29.71 11.26 -6.47
N LEU A 304 30.87 10.61 -6.54
CA LEU A 304 32.16 11.17 -6.10
C LEU A 304 33.09 11.32 -7.30
N GLN A 305 33.57 12.55 -7.53
CA GLN A 305 34.62 12.79 -8.49
C GLN A 305 35.99 12.46 -7.88
N LEU A 306 36.80 11.70 -8.61
CA LEU A 306 38.18 11.39 -8.28
C LEU A 306 39.12 11.98 -9.33
N ALA A 307 40.36 12.27 -8.92
CA ALA A 307 41.42 12.64 -9.87
C ALA A 307 41.81 11.43 -10.75
N GLU A 308 41.86 10.23 -10.15
CA GLU A 308 42.13 8.97 -10.83
C GLU A 308 41.47 7.81 -10.07
N LEU A 309 41.19 6.70 -10.76
CA LEU A 309 40.69 5.49 -10.12
C LEU A 309 41.84 4.75 -9.42
N PRO A 310 41.66 4.31 -8.16
CA PRO A 310 42.71 3.56 -7.47
C PRO A 310 42.89 2.18 -8.12
N LEU A 311 44.12 1.88 -8.52
CA LEU A 311 44.48 0.60 -9.11
C LEU A 311 45.39 -0.19 -8.16
N SER A 312 45.17 -1.50 -8.11
CA SER A 312 46.07 -2.47 -7.48
C SER A 312 47.39 -2.59 -8.25
N ALA A 313 48.38 -3.24 -7.67
CA ALA A 313 49.69 -3.50 -8.30
C ALA A 313 49.61 -4.22 -9.66
N ASN A 314 48.50 -4.91 -9.95
CA ASN A 314 48.25 -5.60 -11.22
C ASN A 314 47.44 -4.77 -12.23
N GLY A 315 47.24 -3.47 -11.97
CA GLY A 315 46.49 -2.57 -12.85
C GLY A 315 44.97 -2.78 -12.85
N LYS A 316 44.43 -3.59 -11.93
CA LYS A 316 42.99 -3.76 -11.72
C LYS A 316 42.48 -2.76 -10.68
N LEU A 317 41.25 -2.27 -10.84
CA LEU A 317 40.59 -1.42 -9.85
C LEU A 317 40.68 -2.01 -8.43
N ASP A 318 41.22 -1.23 -7.49
CA ASP A 318 41.21 -1.58 -6.07
C ASP A 318 39.98 -0.97 -5.39
N ARG A 319 38.90 -1.76 -5.33
CA ARG A 319 37.64 -1.36 -4.68
C ARG A 319 37.80 -1.04 -3.20
N LYS A 320 38.81 -1.58 -2.51
CA LYS A 320 39.05 -1.30 -1.08
C LYS A 320 39.69 0.07 -0.85
N ALA A 321 40.39 0.58 -1.87
CA ALA A 321 41.02 1.89 -1.84
C ALA A 321 40.08 3.02 -2.29
N LEU A 322 38.84 2.69 -2.70
CA LEU A 322 37.83 3.70 -3.02
C LEU A 322 37.45 4.49 -1.75
N PRO A 323 37.48 5.83 -1.79
CA PRO A 323 37.14 6.63 -0.62
C PRO A 323 35.65 6.49 -0.30
N MET A 324 35.31 6.40 0.98
CA MET A 324 33.91 6.43 1.40
C MET A 324 33.36 7.86 1.32
N PRO A 325 32.08 8.06 0.95
CA PRO A 325 31.40 9.33 1.10
C PRO A 325 31.57 9.90 2.51
N GLN A 326 31.86 11.20 2.61
CA GLN A 326 31.94 11.87 3.90
C GLN A 326 30.52 12.13 4.43
N LEU A 327 30.24 11.75 5.68
CA LEU A 327 28.95 11.92 6.35
C LEU A 327 28.69 13.36 6.82
N THR A 328 29.57 14.31 6.50
CA THR A 328 29.47 15.68 7.00
C THR A 328 28.52 16.51 6.13
N SER A 329 27.52 17.13 6.75
CA SER A 329 26.55 18.05 6.11
C SER A 329 27.16 19.40 5.67
N ARG A 330 28.42 19.45 5.20
CA ARG A 330 28.98 20.66 4.59
C ARG A 330 28.46 20.85 3.16
N VAL A 331 27.14 20.79 3.02
CA VAL A 331 26.43 21.46 1.93
C VAL A 331 26.21 22.90 2.40
N SER A 332 26.12 23.82 1.45
CA SER A 332 26.12 25.27 1.69
C SER A 332 24.72 25.80 1.98
N GLY A 333 23.88 25.01 2.67
CA GLY A 333 22.50 25.35 2.93
C GLY A 333 22.26 26.06 4.26
N ARG A 334 21.01 26.44 4.48
CA ARG A 334 20.56 27.14 5.69
C ARG A 334 20.30 26.17 6.84
N ALA A 335 20.43 26.65 8.07
CA ALA A 335 20.06 25.88 9.25
C ALA A 335 18.53 25.62 9.31
N PRO A 336 18.10 24.48 9.89
CA PRO A 336 16.70 24.20 10.19
C PRO A 336 16.05 25.30 11.03
N ARG A 337 14.86 25.73 10.63
CA ARG A 337 14.01 26.64 11.40
C ARG A 337 13.38 25.87 12.57
N ALA A 338 13.05 26.61 13.62
CA ALA A 338 12.29 26.07 14.74
C ALA A 338 10.93 25.54 14.27
N GLY A 339 10.52 24.37 14.78
CA GLY A 339 9.31 23.66 14.34
C GLY A 339 9.65 22.37 13.61
N THR A 340 8.92 22.08 12.52
CA THR A 340 8.96 20.83 11.75
C THR A 340 10.36 20.45 11.28
N GLU A 341 11.10 21.41 10.68
CA GLU A 341 12.46 21.16 10.17
C GLU A 341 13.43 20.70 11.27
N THR A 342 13.36 21.30 12.46
CA THR A 342 14.22 20.92 13.60
C THR A 342 13.90 19.50 14.07
N THR A 343 12.62 19.13 14.16
CA THR A 343 12.19 17.79 14.56
C THR A 343 12.60 16.72 13.55
N ILE A 344 12.49 17.01 12.25
CA ILE A 344 12.95 16.11 11.19
C ILE A 344 14.47 15.96 11.25
N ALA A 345 15.22 17.06 11.37
CA ALA A 345 16.69 17.03 11.46
C ALA A 345 17.17 16.23 12.67
N GLN A 346 16.52 16.38 13.83
CA GLN A 346 16.81 15.59 15.04
C GLN A 346 16.51 14.09 14.83
N SER A 347 15.43 13.76 14.12
CA SER A 347 15.08 12.37 13.80
C SER A 347 16.07 11.74 12.82
N PHE A 348 16.55 12.51 11.82
CA PHE A 348 17.64 12.08 10.94
C PHE A 348 18.91 11.82 11.76
N ALA A 349 19.30 12.78 12.60
CA ALA A 349 20.51 12.69 13.42
C ALA A 349 20.48 11.47 14.35
N ALA A 350 19.33 11.18 14.98
CA ALA A 350 19.18 10.05 15.87
C ALA A 350 19.31 8.69 15.15
N LEU A 351 18.82 8.59 13.91
CA LEU A 351 18.86 7.35 13.14
C LEU A 351 20.19 7.14 12.40
N LEU A 352 20.85 8.22 12.01
CA LEU A 352 22.07 8.21 11.21
C LEU A 352 23.34 8.42 12.04
N ASP A 353 23.20 8.73 13.33
CA ASP A 353 24.30 9.06 14.25
C ASP A 353 25.25 10.13 13.68
N CYS A 354 24.66 11.15 13.04
CA CYS A 354 25.38 12.26 12.43
C CYS A 354 24.69 13.60 12.71
N GLU A 355 25.46 14.67 12.85
CA GLU A 355 24.90 16.00 13.03
C GLU A 355 24.25 16.50 11.73
N VAL A 356 22.97 16.90 11.80
CA VAL A 356 22.20 17.39 10.65
C VAL A 356 21.81 18.85 10.90
N ASN A 357 22.65 19.76 10.40
CA ASN A 357 22.48 21.21 10.59
C ASN A 357 22.09 21.95 9.30
N ASP A 358 21.76 21.23 8.24
CA ASP A 358 21.41 21.78 6.93
C ASP A 358 20.06 21.21 6.51
N VAL A 359 19.15 22.07 6.01
CA VAL A 359 17.84 21.63 5.50
C VAL A 359 17.92 20.91 4.16
N GLU A 360 18.99 21.12 3.39
CA GLU A 360 19.23 20.41 2.13
C GLU A 360 19.89 19.04 2.35
N ALA A 361 20.13 18.65 3.61
CA ALA A 361 20.66 17.35 3.97
C ALA A 361 19.73 16.22 3.49
N ASP A 362 20.22 15.43 2.54
CA ASP A 362 19.51 14.28 1.98
C ASP A 362 19.71 13.03 2.84
N PHE A 363 18.61 12.40 3.26
CA PHE A 363 18.59 11.22 4.12
C PHE A 363 19.43 10.06 3.57
N PHE A 364 19.34 9.80 2.27
CA PHE A 364 20.04 8.69 1.63
C PHE A 364 21.51 9.02 1.40
N ALA A 365 21.84 10.26 1.06
CA ALA A 365 23.22 10.73 0.92
C ALA A 365 23.99 10.66 2.25
N LEU A 366 23.30 10.78 3.39
CA LEU A 366 23.86 10.57 4.73
C LEU A 366 23.91 9.09 5.17
N GLY A 367 23.57 8.16 4.27
CA GLY A 367 23.66 6.72 4.49
C GLY A 367 22.35 6.06 4.92
N GLY A 368 21.25 6.81 4.92
CA GLY A 368 19.91 6.25 5.06
C GLY A 368 19.56 5.31 3.92
N HIS A 369 18.59 4.42 4.17
CA HIS A 369 18.10 3.45 3.19
C HIS A 369 16.64 3.11 3.47
N SER A 370 16.00 2.34 2.58
CA SER A 370 14.55 2.09 2.66
C SER A 370 14.09 1.53 4.01
N LEU A 371 14.81 0.60 4.63
CA LEU A 371 14.47 0.09 5.97
C LEU A 371 14.56 1.17 7.07
N LEU A 372 15.56 2.06 6.99
CA LEU A 372 15.71 3.16 7.94
C LEU A 372 14.66 4.24 7.69
N ALA A 373 14.25 4.45 6.43
CA ALA A 373 13.12 5.30 6.07
C ALA A 373 11.80 4.78 6.65
N MET A 374 11.61 3.46 6.76
CA MET A 374 10.44 2.88 7.45
C MET A 374 10.45 3.20 8.95
N LYS A 375 11.61 3.11 9.60
CA LYS A 375 11.76 3.50 11.01
C LYS A 375 11.52 5.00 11.21
N LEU A 376 12.09 5.82 10.33
CA LEU A 376 11.89 7.26 10.30
C LEU A 376 10.40 7.60 10.13
N ALA A 377 9.71 6.99 9.17
CA ALA A 377 8.28 7.17 8.95
C ALA A 377 7.46 6.85 10.22
N ALA A 378 7.73 5.71 10.85
CA ALA A 378 7.05 5.32 12.09
C ALA A 378 7.36 6.22 13.29
N GLN A 379 8.56 6.80 13.36
CA GLN A 379 8.96 7.76 14.39
C GLN A 379 8.29 9.12 14.15
N LEU A 380 8.39 9.67 12.94
CA LEU A 380 7.78 10.94 12.57
C LEU A 380 6.26 10.87 12.70
N SER A 381 5.64 9.73 12.36
CA SER A 381 4.20 9.56 12.51
C SER A 381 3.72 9.70 13.96
N ARG A 382 4.53 9.22 14.91
CA ARG A 382 4.25 9.37 16.35
C ARG A 382 4.49 10.77 16.85
N ILE A 383 5.56 11.43 16.38
CA ILE A 383 5.93 12.77 16.85
C ILE A 383 4.96 13.83 16.35
N PHE A 384 4.53 13.72 15.09
CA PHE A 384 3.62 14.68 14.47
C PHE A 384 2.14 14.29 14.60
N GLU A 385 1.84 13.15 15.23
CA GLU A 385 0.46 12.61 15.36
C GLU A 385 -0.29 12.53 14.01
N ARG A 386 0.45 12.36 12.90
CA ARG A 386 -0.03 12.29 11.52
C ARG A 386 0.58 11.08 10.82
N GLN A 387 -0.13 10.41 9.93
CA GLN A 387 0.46 9.33 9.14
C GLN A 387 1.55 9.88 8.19
N VAL A 388 2.80 9.49 8.45
CA VAL A 388 3.96 9.71 7.56
C VAL A 388 4.33 8.35 6.98
N THR A 389 4.30 8.25 5.65
CA THR A 389 4.60 6.99 4.96
C THR A 389 6.06 6.92 4.52
N PRO A 390 6.65 5.71 4.40
CA PRO A 390 7.97 5.56 3.80
C PRO A 390 8.03 6.08 2.36
N GLY A 391 6.91 6.01 1.63
CA GLY A 391 6.79 6.54 0.27
C GLY A 391 7.04 8.04 0.19
N GLN A 392 6.52 8.82 1.15
CA GLN A 392 6.76 10.25 1.25
C GLN A 392 8.24 10.59 1.42
N ILE A 393 8.97 9.84 2.26
CA ILE A 393 10.43 10.02 2.45
C ILE A 393 11.22 9.67 1.18
N MET A 394 10.74 8.70 0.39
CA MET A 394 11.39 8.34 -0.88
C MET A 394 11.27 9.42 -1.95
N VAL A 395 10.17 10.20 -1.95
CA VAL A 395 9.94 11.29 -2.92
C VAL A 395 10.45 12.64 -2.42
N ALA A 396 10.48 12.85 -1.10
CA ALA A 396 10.98 14.03 -0.43
C ALA A 396 12.07 13.62 0.58
N SER A 397 13.31 13.52 0.11
CA SER A 397 14.42 12.93 0.86
C SER A 397 15.23 13.93 1.69
N THR A 398 15.05 15.24 1.49
CA THR A 398 15.72 16.28 2.27
C THR A 398 14.85 16.79 3.42
N VAL A 399 15.47 17.39 4.43
CA VAL A 399 14.73 18.00 5.56
C VAL A 399 13.76 19.08 5.06
N GLU A 400 14.19 19.94 4.13
CA GLU A 400 13.34 20.98 3.55
C GLU A 400 12.16 20.39 2.77
N GLN A 401 12.41 19.42 1.88
CA GLN A 401 11.35 18.82 1.07
C GLN A 401 10.36 18.05 1.95
N LEU A 402 10.85 17.29 2.93
CA LEU A 402 9.99 16.53 3.83
C LEU A 402 9.22 17.46 4.76
N SER A 403 9.84 18.52 5.28
CA SER A 403 9.13 19.55 6.05
C SER A 403 8.07 20.22 5.20
N ALA A 404 8.41 20.64 3.99
CA ALA A 404 7.47 21.24 3.05
C ALA A 404 6.33 20.27 2.71
N LEU A 405 6.59 18.97 2.58
CA LEU A 405 5.57 17.95 2.32
C LEU A 405 4.65 17.71 3.54
N LEU A 406 5.21 17.78 4.75
CA LEU A 406 4.47 17.60 6.00
C LEU A 406 3.71 18.89 6.41
N GLU A 407 4.19 20.06 6.00
CA GLU A 407 3.55 21.37 6.22
C GLU A 407 2.60 21.74 5.09
N SER A 408 2.91 21.31 3.86
CA SER A 408 1.94 21.29 2.78
C SER A 408 0.88 20.30 3.22
N ASN A 409 -0.34 20.80 3.38
CA ASN A 409 -1.50 19.96 3.26
C ASN A 409 -1.51 19.42 1.83
N ASP A 410 -0.69 18.41 1.52
CA ASP A 410 -0.79 17.57 0.31
C ASP A 410 -2.12 16.80 0.29
N ASP A 411 -2.79 16.84 1.44
CA ASP A 411 -4.21 16.71 1.60
C ASP A 411 -5.03 17.64 0.69
N GLU A 412 -4.67 18.87 0.33
CA GLU A 412 -5.55 19.77 -0.45
C GLU A 412 -5.97 19.19 -1.82
N GLN A 413 -5.15 18.36 -2.47
CA GLN A 413 -5.49 17.75 -3.76
C GLN A 413 -6.30 16.46 -3.60
N SER A 414 -6.03 15.65 -2.56
CA SER A 414 -6.86 14.49 -2.16
C SER A 414 -8.17 14.91 -1.47
N GLN A 415 -8.16 16.05 -0.79
CA GLN A 415 -9.29 16.73 -0.18
C GLN A 415 -10.18 17.26 -1.31
N ARG A 416 -9.66 17.99 -2.30
CA ARG A 416 -10.49 18.49 -3.43
C ARG A 416 -11.25 17.36 -4.15
N LEU A 417 -10.62 16.22 -4.43
CA LEU A 417 -11.28 15.06 -5.06
C LEU A 417 -12.35 14.39 -4.16
N GLY A 418 -12.26 14.55 -2.83
CA GLY A 418 -13.21 14.02 -1.85
C GLY A 418 -14.31 15.00 -1.43
N PHE A 419 -14.20 16.28 -1.82
CA PHE A 419 -15.09 17.40 -1.50
C PHE A 419 -15.85 17.95 -2.72
N GLU A 420 -15.85 17.24 -3.84
CA GLU A 420 -16.72 17.59 -4.96
C GLU A 420 -18.16 17.12 -4.70
N THR A 421 -19.14 17.77 -5.34
CA THR A 421 -20.55 17.35 -5.25
C THR A 421 -20.75 15.89 -5.67
N LEU A 422 -19.88 15.37 -6.55
CA LEU A 422 -19.84 13.97 -6.97
C LEU A 422 -18.60 13.29 -6.41
N LEU A 423 -18.82 12.20 -5.68
CA LEU A 423 -17.77 11.36 -5.13
C LEU A 423 -17.79 9.98 -5.81
N PRO A 424 -16.81 9.66 -6.68
CA PRO A 424 -16.70 8.34 -7.27
C PRO A 424 -16.22 7.33 -6.23
N LEU A 425 -17.13 6.54 -5.67
CA LEU A 425 -16.81 5.47 -4.70
C LEU A 425 -16.32 4.19 -5.39
N ARG A 426 -16.82 3.93 -6.61
CA ARG A 426 -16.32 2.88 -7.51
C ARG A 426 -16.77 3.20 -8.94
N GLU A 427 -15.83 3.34 -9.85
CA GLU A 427 -16.14 3.46 -11.29
C GLU A 427 -16.16 2.09 -11.96
N SER A 428 -17.17 1.84 -12.78
CA SER A 428 -17.33 0.63 -13.58
C SER A 428 -18.11 0.93 -14.86
N HIS A 429 -18.39 -0.10 -15.66
CA HIS A 429 -19.04 0.04 -16.97
C HIS A 429 -20.55 -0.27 -16.95
N GLY A 430 -21.10 -0.74 -15.83
CA GLY A 430 -22.51 -1.07 -15.68
C GLY A 430 -23.36 0.05 -15.07
N PRO A 431 -24.58 -0.26 -14.60
CA PRO A 431 -25.48 0.73 -14.01
C PRO A 431 -24.91 1.37 -12.74
N THR A 432 -25.38 2.58 -12.43
CA THR A 432 -24.88 3.39 -11.31
C THR A 432 -25.88 3.40 -10.16
N LEU A 433 -25.40 3.08 -8.95
CA LEU A 433 -26.11 3.33 -7.70
C LEU A 433 -25.70 4.71 -7.16
N PHE A 434 -26.67 5.62 -7.03
CA PHE A 434 -26.46 6.96 -6.47
C PHE A 434 -26.78 6.98 -4.97
N CYS A 435 -25.79 7.36 -4.16
CA CYS A 435 -25.88 7.42 -2.71
C CYS A 435 -25.94 8.87 -2.22
N PHE A 436 -27.02 9.27 -1.56
CA PHE A 436 -27.22 10.64 -1.08
C PHE A 436 -26.66 10.85 0.31
N HIS A 437 -25.94 11.96 0.48
CA HIS A 437 -25.31 12.33 1.75
C HIS A 437 -26.31 12.42 2.92
N PRO A 438 -25.91 12.05 4.15
CA PRO A 438 -26.69 12.30 5.36
C PRO A 438 -26.50 13.76 5.82
N ALA A 439 -26.89 14.06 7.07
CA ALA A 439 -26.82 15.39 7.66
C ALA A 439 -25.39 15.99 7.69
N SER A 440 -24.35 15.15 7.72
CA SER A 440 -22.95 15.58 7.60
C SER A 440 -22.61 16.24 6.26
N GLY A 441 -23.40 16.00 5.21
CA GLY A 441 -23.15 16.50 3.86
C GLY A 441 -22.17 15.66 3.03
N PHE A 442 -21.61 14.58 3.58
CA PHE A 442 -20.62 13.73 2.89
C PHE A 442 -21.08 12.28 2.71
N ALA A 443 -20.89 11.75 1.50
CA ALA A 443 -21.28 10.38 1.12
C ALA A 443 -20.20 9.30 1.41
N TRP A 444 -19.15 9.63 2.18
CA TRP A 444 -17.99 8.73 2.40
C TRP A 444 -18.33 7.43 3.12
N GLN A 445 -19.36 7.44 3.98
CA GLN A 445 -19.81 6.27 4.74
C GLN A 445 -20.27 5.12 3.82
N PHE A 446 -20.66 5.42 2.58
CA PHE A 446 -21.06 4.41 1.59
C PHE A 446 -19.90 3.67 0.91
N SER A 447 -18.64 4.04 1.17
CA SER A 447 -17.45 3.40 0.57
C SER A 447 -17.40 1.88 0.78
N VAL A 448 -17.96 1.38 1.88
CA VAL A 448 -18.02 -0.05 2.19
C VAL A 448 -18.91 -0.86 1.25
N LEU A 449 -19.88 -0.24 0.56
CA LEU A 449 -20.77 -0.91 -0.38
C LEU A 449 -20.03 -1.54 -1.56
N SER A 450 -18.90 -0.94 -1.97
CA SER A 450 -18.04 -1.43 -3.06
C SER A 450 -17.60 -2.88 -2.88
N ARG A 451 -17.58 -3.39 -1.63
CA ARG A 451 -17.20 -4.77 -1.30
C ARG A 451 -18.30 -5.80 -1.56
N TYR A 452 -19.57 -5.38 -1.49
CA TYR A 452 -20.73 -6.29 -1.51
C TYR A 452 -21.47 -6.26 -2.85
N LEU A 453 -21.42 -5.14 -3.56
CA LEU A 453 -22.08 -5.01 -4.86
C LEU A 453 -21.24 -5.67 -5.96
N SER A 454 -21.92 -6.28 -6.95
CA SER A 454 -21.28 -6.85 -8.14
C SER A 454 -20.30 -5.85 -8.78
N PRO A 455 -19.09 -6.28 -9.21
CA PRO A 455 -18.06 -5.38 -9.77
C PRO A 455 -18.49 -4.57 -10.99
N GLN A 456 -19.58 -4.96 -11.66
CA GLN A 456 -20.13 -4.24 -12.81
C GLN A 456 -20.82 -2.92 -12.42
N TRP A 457 -21.24 -2.76 -11.16
CA TRP A 457 -21.95 -1.55 -10.73
C TRP A 457 -21.00 -0.40 -10.43
N SER A 458 -21.33 0.77 -10.95
CA SER A 458 -20.74 2.03 -10.50
C SER A 458 -21.42 2.49 -9.21
N ILE A 459 -20.68 3.11 -8.30
CA ILE A 459 -21.20 3.68 -7.05
C ILE A 459 -20.77 5.14 -6.99
N MET A 460 -21.75 6.03 -6.95
CA MET A 460 -21.55 7.46 -6.96
C MET A 460 -22.19 8.10 -5.74
N GLY A 461 -21.40 8.78 -4.91
CA GLY A 461 -21.90 9.58 -3.81
C GLY A 461 -22.26 10.99 -4.28
N ILE A 462 -23.40 11.52 -3.84
CA ILE A 462 -23.78 12.92 -4.04
C ILE A 462 -23.64 13.65 -2.70
N GLN A 463 -22.88 14.75 -2.69
CA GLN A 463 -22.44 15.48 -1.50
C GLN A 463 -22.92 16.94 -1.49
N SER A 464 -22.85 17.58 -0.32
CA SER A 464 -23.03 19.03 -0.16
C SER A 464 -21.76 19.66 0.43
N PRO A 465 -20.71 19.86 -0.38
CA PRO A 465 -19.44 20.39 0.10
C PRO A 465 -19.56 21.87 0.47
N ARG A 466 -18.72 22.33 1.41
CA ARG A 466 -18.59 23.74 1.78
C ARG A 466 -17.22 24.27 1.34
N PRO A 467 -17.11 25.57 0.99
CA PRO A 467 -18.18 26.59 0.97
C PRO A 467 -19.15 26.44 -0.23
N ASP A 468 -20.28 27.15 -0.18
CA ASP A 468 -21.26 27.31 -1.27
C ASP A 468 -22.03 26.04 -1.68
N GLY A 469 -22.12 25.06 -0.76
CA GLY A 469 -22.85 23.82 -0.98
C GLY A 469 -24.37 23.99 -1.13
N PRO A 470 -25.07 23.02 -1.74
CA PRO A 470 -26.52 23.04 -1.90
C PRO A 470 -27.28 23.21 -0.59
N MET A 471 -26.85 22.57 0.50
CA MET A 471 -27.50 22.73 1.81
C MET A 471 -27.37 24.13 2.38
N GLN A 472 -26.22 24.79 2.16
CA GLN A 472 -25.93 26.13 2.66
C GLN A 472 -26.70 27.20 1.88
N THR A 473 -26.80 27.03 0.56
CA THR A 473 -27.36 28.05 -0.35
C THR A 473 -28.86 27.92 -0.53
N ALA A 474 -29.44 26.75 -0.25
CA ALA A 474 -30.87 26.51 -0.42
C ALA A 474 -31.72 27.10 0.73
N GLU A 475 -32.80 27.76 0.33
CA GLU A 475 -33.82 28.28 1.26
C GLU A 475 -34.63 27.15 1.92
N ASN A 476 -34.85 26.03 1.22
CA ASN A 476 -35.65 24.89 1.68
C ASN A 476 -35.13 23.56 1.10
N LEU A 477 -35.61 22.43 1.64
CA LEU A 477 -35.14 21.10 1.24
C LEU A 477 -35.49 20.75 -0.22
N ASP A 478 -36.58 21.30 -0.77
CA ASP A 478 -36.97 21.09 -2.16
C ASP A 478 -35.96 21.69 -3.13
N SER A 479 -35.39 22.86 -2.82
CA SER A 479 -34.31 23.47 -3.60
C SER A 479 -33.04 22.61 -3.59
N VAL A 480 -32.73 21.94 -2.48
CA VAL A 480 -31.62 20.96 -2.42
C VAL A 480 -31.92 19.75 -3.32
N CYS A 481 -33.17 19.24 -3.28
CA CYS A 481 -33.59 18.13 -4.13
C CYS A 481 -33.49 18.48 -5.62
N GLU A 482 -33.90 19.68 -6.04
CA GLU A 482 -33.78 20.12 -7.44
C GLU A 482 -32.32 20.30 -7.86
N HIS A 483 -31.46 20.81 -6.98
CA HIS A 483 -30.03 20.92 -7.27
C HIS A 483 -29.41 19.54 -7.51
N HIS A 484 -29.65 18.60 -6.58
CA HIS A 484 -29.12 17.24 -6.70
C HIS A 484 -29.74 16.47 -7.87
N LEU A 485 -31.01 16.72 -8.21
CA LEU A 485 -31.64 16.18 -9.41
C LEU A 485 -30.96 16.70 -10.68
N ALA A 486 -30.60 17.99 -10.75
CA ALA A 486 -29.84 18.53 -11.88
C ALA A 486 -28.46 17.87 -12.00
N THR A 487 -27.75 17.69 -10.88
CA THR A 487 -26.47 16.98 -10.85
C THR A 487 -26.61 15.54 -11.33
N LEU A 488 -27.60 14.80 -10.81
CA LEU A 488 -27.90 13.42 -11.18
C LEU A 488 -28.24 13.30 -12.67
N LEU A 489 -29.07 14.20 -13.22
CA LEU A 489 -29.43 14.20 -14.64
C LEU A 489 -28.27 14.57 -15.57
N SER A 490 -27.27 15.33 -15.08
CA SER A 490 -26.07 15.62 -15.87
C SER A 490 -25.16 14.39 -16.00
N GLN A 491 -25.17 13.49 -15.00
CA GLN A 491 -24.45 12.22 -15.03
C GLN A 491 -25.22 11.13 -15.78
N GLN A 492 -26.53 11.03 -15.53
CA GLN A 492 -27.41 10.04 -16.12
C GLN A 492 -28.73 10.71 -16.56
N PRO A 493 -28.85 11.10 -17.84
CA PRO A 493 -30.03 11.80 -18.34
C PRO A 493 -31.33 10.99 -18.34
N HIS A 494 -31.24 9.66 -18.39
CA HIS A 494 -32.38 8.75 -18.46
C HIS A 494 -32.23 7.54 -17.53
N GLY A 495 -33.35 7.02 -17.04
CA GLY A 495 -33.43 5.85 -16.18
C GLY A 495 -33.13 4.52 -16.89
N PRO A 496 -33.17 3.39 -16.17
CA PRO A 496 -33.65 3.28 -14.78
C PRO A 496 -32.66 3.85 -13.75
N TYR A 497 -33.20 4.50 -12.72
CA TYR A 497 -32.44 5.07 -11.61
C TYR A 497 -32.41 4.14 -10.39
N TYR A 498 -31.25 4.08 -9.74
CA TYR A 498 -31.01 3.33 -8.52
C TYR A 498 -30.50 4.29 -7.44
N LEU A 499 -31.29 4.49 -6.40
CA LEU A 499 -31.08 5.52 -5.39
C LEU A 499 -30.96 4.87 -4.01
N LEU A 500 -30.03 5.36 -3.19
CA LEU A 500 -29.84 4.95 -1.80
C LEU A 500 -29.61 6.18 -0.93
N GLY A 501 -30.22 6.23 0.25
CA GLY A 501 -29.99 7.32 1.20
C GLY A 501 -30.05 6.87 2.64
N TYR A 502 -29.29 7.56 3.50
CA TYR A 502 -29.27 7.37 4.95
C TYR A 502 -29.70 8.64 5.66
N SER A 503 -30.59 8.53 6.66
CA SER A 503 -31.10 9.67 7.43
C SER A 503 -31.61 10.78 6.50
N LEU A 504 -31.11 12.03 6.58
CA LEU A 504 -31.43 13.12 5.64
C LEU A 504 -31.31 12.69 4.17
N GLY A 505 -30.29 11.90 3.83
CA GLY A 505 -30.06 11.41 2.48
C GLY A 505 -31.20 10.52 1.97
N GLY A 506 -31.88 9.80 2.85
CA GLY A 506 -33.07 9.04 2.49
C GLY A 506 -34.26 9.94 2.14
N THR A 507 -34.45 11.04 2.87
CA THR A 507 -35.46 12.06 2.55
C THR A 507 -35.18 12.70 1.20
N LEU A 508 -33.91 13.03 0.92
CA LEU A 508 -33.48 13.53 -0.40
C LEU A 508 -33.74 12.49 -1.51
N ALA A 509 -33.36 11.24 -1.29
CA ALA A 509 -33.54 10.15 -2.25
C ALA A 509 -35.03 9.93 -2.59
N GLN A 510 -35.90 9.97 -1.57
CA GLN A 510 -37.34 9.83 -1.72
C GLN A 510 -37.96 11.02 -2.48
N GLY A 511 -37.57 12.26 -2.12
CA GLY A 511 -38.02 13.46 -2.81
C GLY A 511 -37.57 13.55 -4.26
N ILE A 512 -36.36 13.07 -4.56
CA ILE A 512 -35.83 12.97 -5.94
C ILE A 512 -36.53 11.86 -6.71
N ALA A 513 -36.80 10.71 -6.09
CA ALA A 513 -37.52 9.60 -6.72
C ALA A 513 -38.94 10.04 -7.17
N ALA A 514 -39.65 10.80 -6.33
CA ALA A 514 -40.96 11.37 -6.69
C ALA A 514 -40.88 12.31 -7.91
N ARG A 515 -39.86 13.18 -7.96
CA ARG A 515 -39.63 14.11 -9.09
C ARG A 515 -39.26 13.39 -10.38
N LEU A 516 -38.40 12.37 -10.31
CA LEU A 516 -38.06 11.52 -11.45
C LEU A 516 -39.32 10.80 -11.98
N HIS A 517 -40.13 10.24 -11.09
CA HIS A 517 -41.38 9.59 -11.46
C HIS A 517 -42.37 10.56 -12.13
N ALA A 518 -42.51 11.79 -11.61
CA ALA A 518 -43.33 12.82 -12.22
C ALA A 518 -42.84 13.26 -13.61
N ARG A 519 -41.54 13.12 -13.88
CA ARG A 519 -40.93 13.34 -15.21
C ARG A 519 -41.08 12.13 -16.15
N GLY A 520 -41.69 11.03 -15.70
CA GLY A 520 -41.86 9.81 -16.48
C GLY A 520 -40.66 8.86 -16.47
N GLU A 521 -39.66 9.14 -15.64
CA GLU A 521 -38.48 8.29 -15.49
C GLU A 521 -38.74 7.12 -14.53
N MET A 522 -38.10 5.97 -14.78
CA MET A 522 -38.21 4.79 -13.93
C MET A 522 -37.19 4.84 -12.79
N VAL A 523 -37.65 4.69 -11.55
CA VAL A 523 -36.80 4.43 -10.37
C VAL A 523 -36.92 2.95 -10.04
N ALA A 524 -35.90 2.17 -10.39
CA ALA A 524 -35.90 0.71 -10.26
C ALA A 524 -35.54 0.22 -8.84
N PHE A 525 -34.84 1.05 -8.08
CA PHE A 525 -34.53 0.80 -6.68
C PHE A 525 -34.47 2.12 -5.91
N LEU A 526 -35.17 2.18 -4.78
CA LEU A 526 -35.06 3.23 -3.78
C LEU A 526 -34.80 2.60 -2.42
N GLY A 527 -33.56 2.63 -1.96
CA GLY A 527 -33.15 2.15 -0.64
C GLY A 527 -33.13 3.27 0.39
N LEU A 528 -33.70 3.03 1.56
CA LEU A 528 -33.75 3.95 2.69
C LEU A 528 -33.09 3.27 3.90
N LEU A 529 -32.03 3.86 4.44
CA LEU A 529 -31.36 3.39 5.65
C LEU A 529 -31.86 4.22 6.84
N ASP A 530 -32.61 3.57 7.72
CA ASP A 530 -33.29 4.09 8.91
C ASP A 530 -33.87 5.52 8.74
N THR A 531 -34.52 5.72 7.59
CA THR A 531 -35.08 7.02 7.19
C THR A 531 -36.55 7.12 7.57
N TRP A 532 -36.95 8.27 8.10
CA TRP A 532 -38.30 8.55 8.57
C TRP A 532 -38.89 9.78 7.88
N PRO A 533 -40.21 9.85 7.66
CA PRO A 533 -40.84 11.05 7.09
C PRO A 533 -40.66 12.25 8.02
N PRO A 534 -40.29 13.44 7.51
CA PRO A 534 -40.10 14.64 8.33
C PRO A 534 -41.30 14.96 9.22
N GLU A 535 -42.53 14.68 8.78
CA GLU A 535 -43.78 14.94 9.49
C GLU A 535 -43.96 14.07 10.75
N THR A 536 -43.25 12.95 10.83
CA THR A 536 -43.28 12.07 12.00
C THR A 536 -42.29 12.47 13.08
N GLN A 537 -41.53 13.55 12.84
CA GLN A 537 -40.44 14.02 13.68
C GLN A 537 -40.66 15.48 14.10
N ASN A 538 -40.50 15.78 15.39
CA ASN A 538 -40.71 17.15 15.90
C ASN A 538 -39.46 18.01 15.74
N TRP A 539 -39.20 18.49 14.52
CA TRP A 539 -38.01 19.28 14.20
C TRP A 539 -38.04 20.72 14.74
N GLN A 540 -39.22 21.31 14.92
CA GLN A 540 -39.38 22.67 15.49
C GLN A 540 -38.93 22.74 16.96
N GLU A 541 -39.21 21.71 17.76
CA GLU A 541 -38.73 21.59 19.14
C GLU A 541 -37.22 21.35 19.19
N LYS A 542 -36.66 20.65 18.19
CA LYS A 542 -35.22 20.43 18.05
C LYS A 542 -34.45 21.68 17.59
N GLU A 543 -35.05 22.56 16.79
CA GLU A 543 -34.43 23.83 16.40
C GLU A 543 -34.41 24.84 17.56
N ALA A 544 -35.50 24.92 18.33
CA ALA A 544 -35.64 25.87 19.45
C ALA A 544 -34.71 25.57 20.64
N ASN A 545 -34.33 24.30 20.84
CA ASN A 545 -33.44 23.87 21.93
C ASN A 545 -31.94 23.93 21.56
N GLY A 546 -31.60 24.41 20.36
CA GLY A 546 -30.27 24.17 19.76
C GLY A 546 -30.10 22.70 19.41
N LEU A 547 -28.93 22.30 18.88
CA LEU A 547 -28.65 20.87 18.66
C LEU A 547 -28.86 20.11 19.99
N ASP A 548 -29.85 19.21 20.02
CA ASP A 548 -30.18 18.36 21.17
C ASP A 548 -28.90 17.71 21.74
N PRO A 549 -28.67 17.63 23.06
CA PRO A 549 -27.55 16.90 23.64
C PRO A 549 -27.33 15.49 23.06
N ALA A 550 -28.40 14.81 22.63
CA ALA A 550 -28.31 13.51 21.95
C ALA A 550 -27.78 13.63 20.52
N VAL A 551 -28.14 14.70 19.79
CA VAL A 551 -27.66 15.04 18.44
C VAL A 551 -26.23 15.59 18.50
N LEU A 552 -25.88 16.38 19.51
CA LEU A 552 -24.49 16.78 19.78
C LEU A 552 -23.63 15.56 20.14
N ALA A 553 -24.14 14.65 20.96
CA ALA A 553 -23.46 13.38 21.26
C ALA A 553 -23.42 12.43 20.04
N GLU A 554 -24.29 12.61 19.06
CA GLU A 554 -24.31 11.88 17.79
C GLU A 554 -23.30 12.49 16.80
N ILE A 555 -23.25 13.82 16.66
CA ILE A 555 -22.20 14.56 15.94
C ILE A 555 -20.83 14.23 16.52
N GLU A 556 -20.72 14.18 17.84
CA GLU A 556 -19.49 13.83 18.57
C GLU A 556 -19.11 12.35 18.43
N ARG A 557 -20.08 11.42 18.37
CA ARG A 557 -19.81 10.01 18.09
C ARG A 557 -19.52 9.74 16.62
N GLU A 558 -20.16 10.44 15.70
CA GLU A 558 -19.79 10.44 14.29
C GLU A 558 -18.39 11.04 14.12
N ARG A 559 -18.06 12.11 14.85
CA ARG A 559 -16.71 12.68 14.95
C ARG A 559 -15.72 11.63 15.44
N GLU A 560 -16.00 10.93 16.55
CA GLU A 560 -15.11 9.88 17.08
C GLU A 560 -15.00 8.67 16.14
N ALA A 561 -16.10 8.18 15.56
CA ALA A 561 -16.10 7.07 14.60
C ALA A 561 -15.40 7.44 13.29
N PHE A 562 -15.49 8.72 12.89
CA PHE A 562 -14.83 9.29 11.73
C PHE A 562 -13.32 9.49 11.96
N LEU A 563 -12.94 10.06 13.11
CA LEU A 563 -11.55 10.18 13.56
C LEU A 563 -10.89 8.81 13.79
N ALA A 564 -11.65 7.81 14.23
CA ALA A 564 -11.17 6.44 14.38
C ALA A 564 -11.00 5.72 13.04
N ALA A 565 -11.78 6.10 12.01
CA ALA A 565 -11.69 5.54 10.65
C ALA A 565 -10.61 6.21 9.78
N GLN A 566 -10.24 7.47 10.08
CA GLN A 566 -9.13 8.18 9.45
C GLN A 566 -8.06 8.48 10.50
N GLN A 567 -7.00 7.67 10.56
CA GLN A 567 -5.86 7.87 11.46
C GLN A 567 -5.13 9.22 11.19
N GLY A 568 -5.69 10.32 11.72
CA GLY A 568 -4.97 11.57 12.00
C GLY A 568 -5.05 12.73 11.01
N ASN A 569 -6.15 12.96 10.26
CA ASN A 569 -6.20 14.12 9.32
C ASN A 569 -7.57 14.79 9.09
N ALA A 570 -8.36 15.05 10.14
CA ALA A 570 -9.49 15.99 10.00
C ALA A 570 -9.01 17.42 10.30
N SER A 571 -8.91 18.27 9.28
CA SER A 571 -8.62 19.70 9.49
C SER A 571 -9.78 20.37 10.24
N GLU A 572 -9.49 21.35 11.09
CA GLU A 572 -10.53 22.22 11.73
C GLU A 572 -11.54 22.75 10.69
N ALA A 573 -11.11 22.96 9.45
CA ALA A 573 -11.97 23.38 8.34
C ALA A 573 -13.00 22.32 7.90
N LEU A 574 -12.62 21.04 7.84
CA LEU A 574 -13.55 19.93 7.58
C LEU A 574 -14.60 19.83 8.69
N PHE A 575 -14.17 19.98 9.94
CA PHE A 575 -15.07 19.95 11.09
C PHE A 575 -16.08 21.11 11.05
N ASN A 576 -15.61 22.34 10.80
CA ASN A 576 -16.48 23.50 10.60
C ASN A 576 -17.45 23.32 9.43
N ALA A 577 -17.06 22.58 8.38
CA ALA A 577 -17.94 22.23 7.29
C ALA A 577 -19.01 21.21 7.72
N ILE A 578 -18.64 20.15 8.44
CA ILE A 578 -19.58 19.14 8.97
C ILE A 578 -20.58 19.79 9.92
N GLU A 579 -20.11 20.54 10.93
CA GLU A 579 -21.00 21.23 11.89
C GLU A 579 -21.94 22.20 11.18
N GLY A 580 -21.42 22.94 10.21
CA GLY A 580 -22.21 23.84 9.38
C GLY A 580 -23.27 23.11 8.56
N ASN A 581 -22.94 21.98 7.95
CA ASN A 581 -23.89 21.14 7.24
C ASN A 581 -24.96 20.57 8.18
N TYR A 582 -24.60 20.19 9.40
CA TYR A 582 -25.56 19.76 10.43
C TYR A 582 -26.54 20.87 10.81
N ALA A 583 -26.06 22.10 11.00
CA ALA A 583 -26.90 23.25 11.28
C ALA A 583 -27.90 23.50 10.11
N ASP A 584 -27.43 23.44 8.87
CA ASP A 584 -28.29 23.54 7.70
C ASP A 584 -29.25 22.37 7.57
N ALA A 585 -28.83 21.14 7.88
CA ALA A 585 -29.69 19.96 7.86
C ALA A 585 -30.90 20.15 8.79
N VAL A 586 -30.66 20.60 10.02
CA VAL A 586 -31.75 20.87 10.99
C VAL A 586 -32.67 21.96 10.46
N ARG A 587 -32.12 23.10 10.01
CA ARG A 587 -32.89 24.20 9.43
C ARG A 587 -33.77 23.74 8.26
N LEU A 588 -33.23 22.92 7.36
CA LEU A 588 -33.94 22.41 6.20
C LEU A 588 -35.00 21.38 6.59
N LEU A 589 -34.73 20.51 7.56
CA LEU A 589 -35.67 19.50 8.03
C LEU A 589 -36.87 20.10 8.76
N THR A 590 -36.73 21.25 9.43
CA THR A 590 -37.88 21.95 10.06
C THR A 590 -38.95 22.36 9.04
N THR A 591 -38.55 22.62 7.80
CA THR A 591 -39.45 23.08 6.72
C THR A 591 -39.69 21.99 5.66
N ALA A 592 -39.20 20.77 5.91
CA ALA A 592 -39.28 19.67 4.96
C ALA A 592 -40.68 19.03 4.94
N HIS A 593 -41.13 18.67 3.74
CA HIS A 593 -42.36 17.93 3.51
C HIS A 593 -42.09 16.77 2.56
N SER A 594 -42.63 15.60 2.86
CA SER A 594 -42.53 14.44 1.99
C SER A 594 -43.50 14.53 0.83
N VAL A 595 -43.03 14.13 -0.36
CA VAL A 595 -43.82 14.15 -1.61
C VAL A 595 -44.34 12.74 -1.90
N PRO A 596 -45.60 12.53 -2.31
CA PRO A 596 -46.07 11.20 -2.67
C PRO A 596 -45.27 10.59 -3.83
N PHE A 597 -44.79 9.36 -3.62
CA PHE A 597 -44.08 8.53 -4.59
C PHE A 597 -44.90 7.27 -4.87
N ALA A 598 -45.34 7.13 -6.13
CA ALA A 598 -46.16 6.01 -6.57
C ALA A 598 -45.37 4.69 -6.80
N GLY A 599 -44.04 4.71 -6.59
CA GLY A 599 -43.17 3.56 -6.79
C GLY A 599 -42.99 2.69 -5.53
N HIS A 600 -42.06 1.74 -5.66
CA HIS A 600 -41.65 0.84 -4.58
C HIS A 600 -40.35 1.31 -3.93
N ALA A 601 -40.23 1.16 -2.61
CA ALA A 601 -39.02 1.43 -1.86
C ALA A 601 -38.67 0.26 -0.93
N THR A 602 -37.41 0.19 -0.53
CA THR A 602 -36.91 -0.75 0.47
C THR A 602 -36.35 0.02 1.66
N LEU A 603 -36.87 -0.25 2.86
CA LEU A 603 -36.44 0.40 4.10
C LEU A 603 -35.70 -0.60 4.99
N PHE A 604 -34.51 -0.21 5.44
CA PHE A 604 -33.75 -0.91 6.46
C PHE A 604 -33.91 -0.17 7.78
N VAL A 605 -34.39 -0.83 8.83
CA VAL A 605 -34.78 -0.22 10.11
C VAL A 605 -33.82 -0.66 11.21
N ALA A 606 -33.35 0.31 12.00
CA ALA A 606 -32.56 0.09 13.19
C ALA A 606 -33.49 -0.21 14.40
N GLU A 607 -33.49 -1.44 14.89
CA GLU A 607 -34.45 -1.86 15.92
C GLU A 607 -34.20 -1.22 17.28
N ARG A 608 -32.96 -0.90 17.64
CA ARG A 608 -32.62 -0.40 18.99
C ARG A 608 -33.07 1.04 19.23
N THR A 609 -33.26 1.80 18.16
CA THR A 609 -33.69 3.21 18.19
C THR A 609 -35.14 3.40 17.76
N LEU A 610 -35.85 2.31 17.44
CA LEU A 610 -37.26 2.37 17.07
C LEU A 610 -38.13 2.75 18.28
N VAL A 611 -38.89 3.85 18.15
CA VAL A 611 -39.83 4.27 19.20
C VAL A 611 -40.93 3.21 19.38
N PRO A 612 -41.18 2.72 20.60
CA PRO A 612 -42.20 1.71 20.85
C PRO A 612 -43.59 2.13 20.33
N GLY A 613 -44.19 1.28 19.49
CA GLY A 613 -45.52 1.52 18.93
C GLY A 613 -45.55 2.25 17.58
N VAL A 614 -44.41 2.75 17.08
CA VAL A 614 -44.28 3.30 15.73
C VAL A 614 -44.04 2.15 14.74
N SER A 615 -44.84 2.09 13.66
CA SER A 615 -44.69 1.12 12.57
C SER A 615 -44.10 1.84 11.36
N PRO A 616 -42.90 1.44 10.87
CA PRO A 616 -42.30 2.03 9.67
C PRO A 616 -43.22 2.02 8.46
N GLU A 617 -43.97 0.93 8.29
CA GLU A 617 -44.93 0.74 7.19
C GLU A 617 -46.07 1.76 7.28
N ARG A 618 -46.63 1.99 8.48
CA ARG A 618 -47.67 3.00 8.70
C ARG A 618 -47.16 4.41 8.56
N SER A 619 -45.93 4.67 9.02
CA SER A 619 -45.30 5.98 8.92
C SER A 619 -45.12 6.37 7.46
N TRP A 620 -44.65 5.47 6.58
CA TRP A 620 -44.41 5.80 5.17
C TRP A 620 -45.63 5.62 4.25
N ALA A 621 -46.69 4.94 4.68
CA ALA A 621 -47.88 4.65 3.88
C ALA A 621 -48.51 5.86 3.14
N PRO A 622 -48.53 7.10 3.70
CA PRO A 622 -49.07 8.26 2.98
C PRO A 622 -48.22 8.69 1.76
N TRP A 623 -46.93 8.34 1.75
CA TRP A 623 -45.95 8.87 0.80
C TRP A 623 -45.32 7.81 -0.10
N ILE A 624 -45.36 6.53 0.27
CA ILE A 624 -44.77 5.44 -0.52
C ILE A 624 -45.83 4.36 -0.73
N SER A 625 -46.09 4.04 -1.99
CA SER A 625 -47.17 3.11 -2.36
C SER A 625 -46.87 1.64 -2.01
N SER A 626 -45.60 1.24 -2.05
CA SER A 626 -45.16 -0.11 -1.70
C SER A 626 -43.81 -0.06 -0.99
N LEU A 627 -43.69 -0.71 0.17
CA LEU A 627 -42.51 -0.67 1.02
C LEU A 627 -42.17 -2.07 1.55
N ASP A 628 -40.96 -2.53 1.28
CA ASP A 628 -40.38 -3.70 1.96
C ASP A 628 -39.52 -3.25 3.14
N VAL A 629 -39.66 -3.90 4.29
CA VAL A 629 -38.95 -3.54 5.53
C VAL A 629 -38.01 -4.67 5.97
N TYR A 630 -36.73 -4.34 6.14
CA TYR A 630 -35.69 -5.21 6.69
C TYR A 630 -35.25 -4.66 8.03
N ARG A 631 -35.25 -5.49 9.08
CA ARG A 631 -34.95 -5.05 10.45
C ARG A 631 -33.57 -5.53 10.87
N HIS A 632 -32.81 -4.64 11.51
CA HIS A 632 -31.44 -4.90 11.96
C HIS A 632 -31.28 -4.51 13.43
N ASP A 633 -30.69 -5.41 14.23
CA ASP A 633 -30.39 -5.17 15.64
C ASP A 633 -29.17 -4.24 15.81
N CYS A 634 -29.38 -2.97 15.51
CA CYS A 634 -28.38 -1.91 15.63
C CYS A 634 -29.07 -0.60 16.04
N ALA A 635 -28.29 0.40 16.47
CA ALA A 635 -28.80 1.76 16.61
C ALA A 635 -28.85 2.47 15.24
N HIS A 636 -29.54 3.60 15.16
CA HIS A 636 -29.61 4.46 13.96
C HIS A 636 -28.21 4.70 13.35
N VAL A 637 -27.27 5.15 14.18
CA VAL A 637 -25.88 5.43 13.76
C VAL A 637 -25.12 4.18 13.29
N ASP A 638 -25.45 3.01 13.82
CA ASP A 638 -24.75 1.77 13.52
C ASP A 638 -25.23 1.14 12.22
N ILE A 639 -26.38 1.56 11.68
CA ILE A 639 -26.98 0.95 10.48
C ILE A 639 -26.13 1.18 9.23
N ILE A 640 -25.32 2.24 9.21
CA ILE A 640 -24.38 2.58 8.14
C ILE A 640 -22.94 2.07 8.44
N SER A 641 -22.74 1.36 9.55
CA SER A 641 -21.43 0.82 9.92
C SER A 641 -20.99 -0.34 9.00
N PRO A 642 -19.68 -0.59 8.86
CA PRO A 642 -19.17 -1.74 8.11
C PRO A 642 -19.77 -3.08 8.58
N THR A 643 -20.01 -3.23 9.90
CA THR A 643 -20.60 -4.41 10.52
C THR A 643 -22.05 -4.62 10.09
N ALA A 644 -22.87 -3.56 10.10
CA ALA A 644 -24.25 -3.66 9.62
C ALA A 644 -24.31 -3.98 8.11
N PHE A 645 -23.37 -3.45 7.32
CA PHE A 645 -23.27 -3.74 5.89
C PHE A 645 -22.87 -5.19 5.55
N GLU A 646 -22.35 -5.98 6.48
CA GLU A 646 -22.19 -7.43 6.26
C GLU A 646 -23.53 -8.12 5.99
N ALA A 647 -24.61 -7.62 6.61
CA ALA A 647 -25.97 -8.11 6.39
C ALA A 647 -26.72 -7.30 5.31
N ILE A 648 -26.61 -5.97 5.33
CA ILE A 648 -27.35 -5.08 4.41
C ILE A 648 -26.81 -5.16 2.98
N GLY A 649 -25.48 -5.19 2.81
CA GLY A 649 -24.81 -5.16 1.50
C GLY A 649 -25.25 -6.29 0.55
N PRO A 650 -25.27 -7.56 0.98
CA PRO A 650 -25.77 -8.67 0.17
C PRO A 650 -27.25 -8.56 -0.22
N VAL A 651 -28.08 -7.99 0.66
CA VAL A 651 -29.51 -7.74 0.38
C VAL A 651 -29.66 -6.69 -0.72
N ILE A 652 -28.97 -5.55 -0.59
CA ILE A 652 -28.94 -4.51 -1.62
C ILE A 652 -28.47 -5.09 -2.95
N ASN A 653 -27.35 -5.82 -2.97
CA ASN A 653 -26.84 -6.46 -4.19
C ASN A 653 -27.87 -7.40 -4.83
N THR A 654 -28.62 -8.14 -4.03
CA THR A 654 -29.68 -9.04 -4.53
C THR A 654 -30.84 -8.24 -5.14
N LEU A 655 -31.27 -7.16 -4.50
CA LEU A 655 -32.39 -6.34 -4.95
C LEU A 655 -32.07 -5.58 -6.24
N ILE A 656 -30.89 -4.94 -6.31
CA ILE A 656 -30.52 -4.16 -7.50
C ILE A 656 -30.28 -5.04 -8.74
N ASN A 657 -29.80 -6.28 -8.56
CA ASN A 657 -29.61 -7.23 -9.67
C ASN A 657 -30.88 -7.99 -10.04
N LYS A 658 -31.99 -7.88 -9.29
CA LYS A 658 -33.30 -8.38 -9.74
C LYS A 658 -33.95 -7.47 -10.78
N SER A 659 -33.52 -6.21 -10.83
CA SER A 659 -34.07 -5.15 -11.69
C SER A 659 -33.24 -4.88 -12.95
N VAL A 660 -32.07 -5.51 -13.07
CA VAL A 660 -31.18 -5.53 -14.26
C VAL A 660 -31.33 -6.88 -14.94
#